data_AF-A0A3B8Z4D5-F1
#
_entry.id   AF-A0A3B8Z4D5-F1
#
_cell.length_a   1.000
_cell.length_b   1.000
_cell.length_c   1.000
_cell.angle_alpha   90.00
_cell.angle_beta   90.00
_cell.angle_gamma   90.00
#
_symmetry.space_group_name_H-M   'P 1'
#
loop_
_entity.id
_entity.type
_entity.pdbx_description
1 polymer ?
#
loop_
_entity_poly.entity_id
_entity_poly.type
_entity_poly.pdbx_seq_one_letter_code
_entity_poly.pdbx_strand_id
1 'polypeptide(L)'
;MNISLSSIALGVALVASAATITSTAIAAEKKASFYKEPVLFNFTNAQENSHKQFIDRFGPVGMSIELRLPPFQMYVGKVEEGSPAEATGKLKTGQKIESINGQVLKDIDPRIQLAKIITDAEASDGKITFVIKEDEKAAASKVVVQIPVLGAYSKTWPLHCKKSDKIVRDMAEWVKTKGSYDLDTQGWKSLNGFGMTFLLSTGDESDLEHVRGWIKQVVEQYKNEDEILLKPWVFGSAAIPLAEYYLRTGDPTILPVIQKLANHVAGTMFNGGWSGRGGLVFGYMAGGQLNAAGIHGPTFLMLAKECGVEVDEKILLASLKQFYRFAGKGSVPYGDHFPETYFIDNGKTGALAFTMAAAASLTPDGEKSVYAKARDTSAMRGFYGTNYMLTGHTGGGIGEVWRGPAMGFLYEKQPVKYRSFMDGRQWHLEMSRRFDGSFGLLSGGNRYDSPSTWGQMMAMQYTVPRKTLRLTGAPRTKWSKPYQLPAIPWGTEADHDFCKTTPAVDAAGKIPTFDDSIEGGPINGIERLFRRTEDTKELGLKYCLHPDHEVRREIGAGYVKRNEQDKQVIAMLKHKDARVRRAALSVIHSVHKGTHILPPERLTDEMADLVIAMLNDPKESWWVIENALRVVSVLPKEKVAPHLDRLLFFLAHDEWWLQHAALQALAPLAVDDAYYAKILPKIGDMVVHNTRAPATNPIREITTLLKSASPKVQQAGRSMLTQAYSDFPAEITPPAGDATAEQLKGDMQRYVLPISLRTIAQQIMAAPDGFNALYQVAKERNPQEALPYKQNYISADYSTFSPELKVVIKPIILEQLVPEFVSRNLGSLQNELTKGGNPHSRLGELAGLYRKAGVSDYDWHNFGPERNEMKWYYHNFDPAEKKPWTPGGDRTRKLTFPNGMEKWTSSDFDPTKAGWKIGQAP
;
A
#
# COMPACT_ATOMS: atom_id res chain seq x y z
N MET A 1 -9.26 -10.01 27.76
CA MET A 1 -8.46 -8.88 27.22
C MET A 1 -9.39 -7.98 26.43
N ASN A 2 -9.82 -6.86 27.04
CA ASN A 2 -10.72 -5.87 26.43
C ASN A 2 -9.93 -5.01 25.44
N ILE A 3 -10.20 -5.16 24.14
CA ILE A 3 -9.66 -4.27 23.11
C ILE A 3 -10.79 -3.34 22.66
N SER A 4 -10.62 -2.08 23.04
CA SER A 4 -11.40 -0.92 22.61
C SER A 4 -11.36 -0.77 21.09
N LEU A 5 -12.53 -0.89 20.45
CA LEU A 5 -12.78 -0.57 19.04
C LEU A 5 -13.01 0.94 18.90
N SER A 6 -11.90 1.68 18.76
CA SER A 6 -11.82 3.10 18.39
C SER A 6 -10.35 3.29 17.98
N SER A 7 -9.98 3.54 16.73
CA SER A 7 -10.46 4.57 15.80
C SER A 7 -9.99 4.20 14.39
N ILE A 8 -10.91 4.17 13.42
CA ILE A 8 -10.56 4.20 11.99
C ILE A 8 -10.29 5.67 11.66
N ALA A 9 -9.02 6.08 11.69
CA ALA A 9 -8.61 7.38 11.18
C ALA A 9 -8.17 7.22 9.72
N LEU A 10 -9.03 7.71 8.83
CA LEU A 10 -8.73 7.98 7.42
C LEU A 10 -7.43 8.79 7.31
N GLY A 11 -6.42 8.21 6.68
CA GLY A 11 -5.30 8.95 6.11
C GLY A 11 -5.68 9.56 4.77
N VAL A 12 -6.65 10.49 4.77
CA VAL A 12 -6.92 11.39 3.63
C VAL A 12 -6.31 12.73 3.98
N ALA A 13 -5.07 12.97 3.55
CA ALA A 13 -4.55 14.32 3.45
C ALA A 13 -5.14 14.93 2.17
N LEU A 14 -6.28 15.60 2.33
CA LEU A 14 -6.86 16.53 1.36
C LEU A 14 -5.89 17.69 1.14
N VAL A 15 -5.31 17.78 -0.05
CA VAL A 15 -4.89 19.07 -0.63
C VAL A 15 -5.93 19.39 -1.68
N ALA A 16 -7.05 19.97 -1.23
CA ALA A 16 -8.02 20.64 -2.08
C ALA A 16 -7.82 22.14 -1.92
N SER A 17 -7.02 22.73 -2.80
CA SER A 17 -7.06 24.16 -3.07
C SER A 17 -7.74 24.34 -4.43
N ALA A 18 -9.07 24.34 -4.43
CA ALA A 18 -9.84 24.93 -5.51
C ALA A 18 -9.73 26.46 -5.34
N ALA A 19 -8.79 27.07 -6.06
CA ALA A 19 -8.73 28.51 -6.18
C ALA A 19 -9.40 28.91 -7.51
N THR A 20 -10.58 29.51 -7.41
CA THR A 20 -11.02 30.53 -8.36
C THR A 20 -9.96 31.63 -8.40
N ILE A 21 -9.13 31.64 -9.43
CA ILE A 21 -8.16 32.71 -9.67
C ILE A 21 -8.85 33.77 -10.52
N THR A 22 -9.43 34.77 -9.87
CA THR A 22 -9.41 36.12 -10.41
C THR A 22 -7.98 36.63 -10.31
N SER A 23 -7.49 37.15 -11.42
CA SER A 23 -6.12 37.58 -11.65
C SER A 23 -5.73 38.80 -10.82
N THR A 24 -4.91 38.62 -9.79
CA THR A 24 -3.92 39.61 -9.32
C THR A 24 -2.71 38.89 -8.73
N ALA A 25 -1.73 38.57 -9.57
CA ALA A 25 -0.46 37.99 -9.15
C ALA A 25 0.41 39.07 -8.49
N ILE A 26 0.43 39.11 -7.15
CA ILE A 26 1.57 39.68 -6.43
C ILE A 26 2.66 38.59 -6.47
N ALA A 27 3.68 38.81 -7.29
CA ALA A 27 4.84 37.93 -7.36
C ALA A 27 5.59 37.98 -6.02
N ALA A 28 5.36 36.99 -5.16
CA ALA A 28 6.24 36.75 -4.02
C ALA A 28 7.63 36.36 -4.57
N GLU A 29 8.67 37.11 -4.21
CA GLU A 29 10.05 36.77 -4.53
C GLU A 29 10.35 35.33 -4.08
N LYS A 30 10.63 34.46 -5.05
CA LYS A 30 11.04 33.09 -4.80
C LYS A 30 12.44 33.14 -4.18
N LYS A 31 12.59 32.75 -2.90
CA LYS A 31 13.92 32.58 -2.28
C LYS A 31 14.80 31.70 -3.18
N ALA A 32 16.07 32.06 -3.30
CA ALA A 32 17.05 31.26 -4.06
C ALA A 32 17.14 29.85 -3.46
N SER A 33 16.98 28.83 -4.31
CA SER A 33 17.10 27.41 -3.93
C SER A 33 18.58 27.06 -3.73
N PHE A 34 18.88 26.22 -2.75
CA PHE A 34 20.18 25.55 -2.61
C PHE A 34 20.47 24.65 -3.82
N TYR A 35 19.46 23.95 -4.33
CA TYR A 35 19.61 23.05 -5.47
C TYR A 35 19.70 23.81 -6.81
N LYS A 36 20.70 23.46 -7.63
CA LYS A 36 20.78 23.89 -9.04
C LYS A 36 20.05 22.94 -9.98
N GLU A 37 19.91 21.68 -9.57
CA GLU A 37 19.24 20.63 -10.33
C GLU A 37 17.90 20.25 -9.67
N PRO A 38 16.90 19.77 -10.44
CA PRO A 38 15.67 19.24 -9.87
C PRO A 38 15.96 18.09 -8.91
N VAL A 39 15.30 18.10 -7.74
CA VAL A 39 15.43 17.00 -6.78
C VAL A 39 14.71 15.76 -7.31
N LEU A 40 15.47 14.69 -7.59
CA LEU A 40 14.96 13.48 -8.24
C LEU A 40 14.20 12.54 -7.30
N PHE A 41 14.57 12.47 -6.01
CA PHE A 41 14.03 11.47 -5.07
C PHE A 41 13.06 12.12 -4.07
N ASN A 42 11.75 11.88 -4.22
CA ASN A 42 10.69 12.47 -3.40
C ASN A 42 10.57 11.86 -1.98
N PHE A 43 10.34 12.75 -1.00
CA PHE A 43 10.16 12.63 0.47
C PHE A 43 11.41 12.42 1.35
N THR A 44 11.41 13.19 2.45
CA THR A 44 12.58 13.70 3.19
C THR A 44 13.74 14.07 2.28
N ASN A 45 13.50 15.00 1.35
CA ASN A 45 14.60 15.87 0.93
C ASN A 45 15.25 16.40 2.20
N ALA A 46 16.55 16.62 2.14
CA ALA A 46 17.06 17.70 2.94
C ALA A 46 16.23 18.94 2.51
N GLN A 47 15.23 19.31 3.32
CA GLN A 47 14.34 20.44 3.06
C GLN A 47 15.12 21.68 3.42
N GLU A 48 15.38 22.51 2.42
CA GLU A 48 16.14 23.75 2.55
C GLU A 48 15.59 24.65 3.66
N ASN A 49 14.32 24.52 4.02
CA ASN A 49 13.65 25.37 5.01
C ASN A 49 13.53 24.74 6.41
N SER A 50 13.99 23.50 6.60
CA SER A 50 13.92 22.85 7.91
C SER A 50 15.09 23.29 8.78
N HIS A 51 14.81 23.72 10.01
CA HIS A 51 15.84 24.13 10.97
C HIS A 51 16.89 23.04 11.22
N LYS A 52 16.49 21.77 11.17
CA LYS A 52 17.33 20.63 11.52
C LYS A 52 16.83 19.34 10.87
N GLN A 53 17.75 18.60 10.25
CA GLN A 53 17.52 17.31 9.59
C GLN A 53 18.66 16.35 9.86
N PHE A 54 18.41 15.06 9.60
CA PHE A 54 19.40 14.01 9.80
C PHE A 54 19.55 13.17 8.54
N ILE A 55 20.80 12.91 8.19
CA ILE A 55 21.22 11.79 7.38
C ILE A 55 21.66 10.73 8.38
N ASP A 56 20.82 9.72 8.58
CA ASP A 56 20.99 8.73 9.66
C ASP A 56 22.31 7.96 9.59
N ARG A 57 22.92 7.86 8.40
CA ARG A 57 24.18 7.15 8.17
C ARG A 57 25.03 7.80 7.11
N PHE A 58 26.32 7.88 7.36
CA PHE A 58 27.34 8.22 6.39
C PHE A 58 28.15 6.96 6.00
N GLY A 59 27.43 5.92 5.58
CA GLY A 59 28.00 4.68 5.05
C GLY A 59 29.06 4.03 5.97
N PRO A 60 30.21 3.58 5.43
CA PRO A 60 31.28 2.93 6.20
C PRO A 60 32.08 3.87 7.12
N VAL A 61 31.73 5.17 7.19
CA VAL A 61 32.32 6.08 8.19
C VAL A 61 31.80 5.73 9.60
N GLY A 62 30.55 5.25 9.69
CA GLY A 62 29.89 4.88 10.94
C GLY A 62 29.53 6.08 11.82
N MET A 63 28.93 7.10 11.21
CA MET A 63 28.32 8.22 11.92
C MET A 63 27.14 8.78 11.13
N SER A 64 26.23 9.49 11.79
CA SER A 64 25.16 10.27 11.17
C SER A 64 25.62 11.72 10.94
N ILE A 65 25.00 12.42 9.98
CA ILE A 65 25.24 13.84 9.72
C ILE A 65 23.96 14.62 10.01
N GLU A 66 24.07 15.66 10.81
CA GLU A 66 22.99 16.61 11.06
C GLU A 66 23.13 17.80 10.10
N LEU A 67 22.05 18.15 9.42
CA LEU A 67 21.97 19.29 8.51
C LEU A 67 21.17 20.42 9.16
N ARG A 68 21.71 21.64 9.20
CA ARG A 68 21.08 22.84 9.81
C ARG A 68 20.95 23.99 8.82
N LEU A 69 20.13 24.99 9.17
CA LEU A 69 20.03 26.28 8.46
C LEU A 69 21.21 27.23 8.79
N PRO A 70 21.60 28.16 7.89
CA PRO A 70 21.25 28.27 6.46
C PRO A 70 21.46 26.96 5.70
N PRO A 71 20.69 26.66 4.64
CA PRO A 71 20.45 25.30 4.17
C PRO A 71 21.71 24.41 4.11
N PHE A 72 21.65 23.27 4.79
CA PHE A 72 22.65 22.18 4.78
C PHE A 72 24.04 22.52 5.31
N GLN A 73 24.13 23.36 6.35
CA GLN A 73 25.32 23.34 7.21
C GLN A 73 25.47 21.97 7.87
N MET A 74 26.65 21.37 7.79
CA MET A 74 26.93 20.03 8.30
C MET A 74 27.38 20.06 9.76
N TYR A 75 26.86 19.12 10.54
CA TYR A 75 27.26 18.88 11.93
C TYR A 75 27.42 17.38 12.16
N VAL A 76 28.36 17.02 13.04
CA VAL A 76 28.54 15.64 13.49
C VAL A 76 27.27 15.22 14.23
N GLY A 77 26.61 14.18 13.73
CA GLY A 77 25.46 13.57 14.37
C GLY A 77 25.87 12.50 15.40
N LYS A 78 25.16 11.38 15.43
CA LYS A 78 25.50 10.22 16.25
C LYS A 78 26.74 9.54 15.69
N VAL A 79 27.73 9.25 16.54
CA VAL A 79 28.86 8.37 16.19
C VAL A 79 28.50 6.95 16.59
N GLU A 80 28.74 5.98 15.70
CA GLU A 80 28.42 4.56 15.95
C GLU A 80 29.56 3.87 16.70
N GLU A 81 29.21 3.00 17.65
CA GLU A 81 30.18 2.20 18.41
C GLU A 81 30.94 1.23 17.51
N GLY A 82 32.25 1.12 17.71
CA GLY A 82 33.17 0.29 16.91
C GLY A 82 33.47 0.84 15.53
N SER A 83 32.99 2.04 15.19
CA SER A 83 33.14 2.60 13.84
C SER A 83 34.51 3.24 13.60
N PRO A 84 34.89 3.42 12.32
CA PRO A 84 36.04 4.26 11.94
C PRO A 84 35.96 5.69 12.49
N ALA A 85 34.76 6.28 12.58
CA ALA A 85 34.57 7.60 13.18
C ALA A 85 34.90 7.60 14.69
N GLU A 86 34.41 6.62 15.44
CA GLU A 86 34.67 6.48 16.88
C GLU A 86 36.16 6.24 17.15
N ALA A 87 36.83 5.41 16.34
CA ALA A 87 38.25 5.09 16.48
C ALA A 87 39.16 6.32 16.43
N THR A 88 38.69 7.44 15.88
CA THR A 88 39.45 8.70 15.92
C THR A 88 39.52 9.34 17.31
N GLY A 89 38.54 9.07 18.18
CA GLY A 89 38.35 9.73 19.47
C GLY A 89 38.07 11.24 19.40
N LYS A 90 37.92 11.81 18.19
CA LYS A 90 37.91 13.26 17.95
C LYS A 90 36.58 13.80 17.42
N LEU A 91 35.75 12.94 16.82
CA LEU A 91 34.42 13.32 16.34
C LEU A 91 33.39 13.17 17.45
N LYS A 92 32.69 14.26 17.76
CA LYS A 92 31.68 14.35 18.83
C LYS A 92 30.41 15.01 18.30
N THR A 93 29.27 14.47 18.70
CA THR A 93 27.96 15.01 18.34
C THR A 93 27.87 16.51 18.60
N GLY A 94 27.42 17.27 17.61
CA GLY A 94 27.21 18.71 17.69
C GLY A 94 28.37 19.56 17.15
N GLN A 95 29.55 18.98 16.88
CA GLN A 95 30.65 19.69 16.21
C GLN A 95 30.25 20.11 14.79
N LYS A 96 30.61 21.33 14.38
CA LYS A 96 30.38 21.83 13.01
C LYS A 96 31.40 21.22 12.07
N ILE A 97 30.95 20.75 10.92
CA ILE A 97 31.81 20.24 9.83
C ILE A 97 31.87 21.34 8.76
N GLU A 98 33.05 21.96 8.60
CA GLU A 98 33.26 22.99 7.58
C GLU A 98 33.45 22.39 6.19
N SER A 99 34.14 21.25 6.10
CA SER A 99 34.30 20.51 4.84
C SER A 99 34.65 19.05 5.10
N ILE A 100 34.38 18.21 4.09
CA ILE A 100 34.77 16.81 4.03
C ILE A 100 35.57 16.61 2.74
N ASN A 101 36.82 16.16 2.83
CA ASN A 101 37.77 16.09 1.70
C ASN A 101 37.86 17.41 0.91
N GLY A 102 37.83 18.55 1.62
CA GLY A 102 37.87 19.89 1.02
C GLY A 102 36.58 20.32 0.32
N GLN A 103 35.53 19.50 0.37
CA GLN A 103 34.23 19.79 -0.23
C GLN A 103 33.22 20.27 0.81
N VAL A 104 32.36 21.20 0.40
CA VAL A 104 31.15 21.61 1.12
C VAL A 104 29.93 21.08 0.38
N LEU A 105 28.82 20.84 1.09
CA LEU A 105 27.57 20.47 0.43
C LEU A 105 27.09 21.63 -0.44
N LYS A 106 26.82 21.38 -1.72
CA LYS A 106 26.36 22.42 -2.63
C LYS A 106 25.57 21.84 -3.81
N ASP A 107 24.59 22.60 -4.30
CA ASP A 107 23.93 22.46 -5.62
C ASP A 107 23.08 21.19 -5.85
N ILE A 108 23.34 20.07 -5.17
CA ILE A 108 22.66 18.76 -5.36
C ILE A 108 22.24 18.13 -4.03
N ASP A 109 21.48 17.02 -4.07
CA ASP A 109 21.13 16.25 -2.86
C ASP A 109 22.40 15.88 -2.07
N PRO A 110 22.51 16.31 -0.80
CA PRO A 110 23.68 16.03 0.04
C PRO A 110 24.11 14.57 0.08
N ARG A 111 23.14 13.63 0.03
CA ARG A 111 23.42 12.19 0.11
C ARG A 111 24.19 11.69 -1.10
N ILE A 112 23.93 12.26 -2.28
CA ILE A 112 24.63 11.93 -3.52
C ILE A 112 26.09 12.37 -3.41
N GLN A 113 26.33 13.60 -2.96
CA GLN A 113 27.69 14.11 -2.80
C GLN A 113 28.48 13.34 -1.73
N LEU A 114 27.86 13.04 -0.59
CA LEU A 114 28.47 12.23 0.47
C LEU A 114 28.83 10.82 -0.02
N ALA A 115 27.92 10.15 -0.74
CA ALA A 115 28.22 8.84 -1.33
C ALA A 115 29.38 8.87 -2.33
N LYS A 116 29.53 9.96 -3.10
CA LYS A 116 30.66 10.17 -4.00
C LYS A 116 31.98 10.24 -3.21
N ILE A 117 32.00 10.96 -2.08
CA ILE A 117 33.18 11.03 -1.20
C ILE A 117 33.58 9.63 -0.70
N ILE A 118 32.60 8.80 -0.28
CA ILE A 118 32.87 7.40 0.11
C ILE A 118 33.46 6.64 -1.08
N THR A 119 32.82 6.72 -2.24
CA THR A 119 33.25 5.98 -3.45
C THR A 119 34.68 6.33 -3.85
N ASP A 120 35.03 7.63 -3.85
CA ASP A 120 36.36 8.11 -4.25
C ASP A 120 37.44 7.71 -3.23
N ALA A 121 37.13 7.75 -1.93
CA ALA A 121 38.02 7.30 -0.87
C ALA A 121 38.28 5.79 -0.95
N GLU A 122 37.24 4.97 -1.11
CA GLU A 122 37.39 3.51 -1.23
C GLU A 122 38.12 3.08 -2.51
N ALA A 123 38.10 3.91 -3.56
CA ALA A 123 38.85 3.68 -4.79
C ALA A 123 40.35 4.03 -4.66
N SER A 124 40.76 4.73 -3.60
CA SER A 124 42.11 5.27 -3.41
C SER A 124 42.75 4.79 -2.10
N ASP A 125 42.90 5.67 -1.10
CA ASP A 125 43.60 5.39 0.16
C ASP A 125 42.68 5.24 1.37
N GLY A 126 41.36 5.33 1.17
CA GLY A 126 40.35 5.19 2.21
C GLY A 126 40.30 6.34 3.21
N LYS A 127 40.97 7.48 2.95
CA LYS A 127 40.97 8.60 3.89
C LYS A 127 39.82 9.57 3.64
N ILE A 128 39.09 9.87 4.70
CA ILE A 128 38.07 10.94 4.73
C ILE A 128 38.51 11.97 5.76
N THR A 129 38.90 13.15 5.28
CA THR A 129 39.38 14.26 6.09
C THR A 129 38.24 15.24 6.38
N PHE A 130 37.87 15.34 7.64
CA PHE A 130 36.94 16.33 8.16
C PHE A 130 37.71 17.57 8.64
N VAL A 131 37.17 18.74 8.32
CA VAL A 131 37.56 20.00 8.97
C VAL A 131 36.44 20.35 9.95
N ILE A 132 36.72 20.23 11.25
CA ILE A 132 35.73 20.39 12.33
C ILE A 132 35.98 21.64 13.17
N LYS A 133 34.91 22.21 13.71
CA LYS A 133 34.93 23.24 14.75
C LYS A 133 34.03 22.84 15.91
N GLU A 134 34.51 23.05 17.14
CA GLU A 134 33.73 22.81 18.36
C GLU A 134 32.53 23.77 18.45
N ASP A 135 32.73 25.02 18.09
CA ASP A 135 31.70 26.05 17.97
C ASP A 135 32.07 27.09 16.89
N GLU A 136 31.22 28.10 16.69
CA GLU A 136 31.45 29.14 15.66
C GLU A 136 32.75 29.95 15.86
N LYS A 137 33.28 30.00 17.08
CA LYS A 137 34.47 30.78 17.46
C LYS A 137 35.73 29.92 17.58
N ALA A 138 35.60 28.60 17.69
CA ALA A 138 36.72 27.68 17.80
C ALA A 138 37.55 27.60 16.50
N ALA A 139 38.86 27.36 16.66
CA ALA A 139 39.75 27.10 15.54
C ALA A 139 39.38 25.79 14.83
N ALA A 140 39.47 25.78 13.51
CA ALA A 140 39.23 24.59 12.72
C ALA A 140 40.34 23.55 12.97
N SER A 141 39.97 22.29 13.16
CA SER A 141 40.91 21.17 13.29
C SER A 141 40.63 20.10 12.25
N LYS A 142 41.68 19.39 11.83
CA LYS A 142 41.59 18.30 10.87
C LYS A 142 41.47 16.96 11.60
N VAL A 143 40.46 16.17 11.22
CA VAL A 143 40.29 14.79 11.67
C VAL A 143 40.25 13.89 10.44
N VAL A 144 41.13 12.90 10.39
CA VAL A 144 41.16 11.91 9.31
C VAL A 144 40.52 10.63 9.82
N VAL A 145 39.44 10.21 9.16
CA VAL A 145 38.81 8.90 9.35
C VAL A 145 39.33 7.96 8.27
N GLN A 146 39.77 6.77 8.66
CA GLN A 146 40.25 5.73 7.74
C GLN A 146 39.15 4.69 7.52
N ILE A 147 38.56 4.65 6.33
CA ILE A 147 37.59 3.63 5.92
C ILE A 147 38.27 2.51 5.11
N PRO A 148 37.65 1.32 4.95
CA PRO A 148 38.19 0.23 4.15
C PRO A 148 38.37 0.61 2.66
N VAL A 149 39.46 0.14 2.03
CA VAL A 149 39.71 0.35 0.60
C VAL A 149 39.16 -0.82 -0.20
N LEU A 150 38.06 -0.61 -0.92
CA LEU A 150 37.39 -1.66 -1.70
C LEU A 150 37.81 -1.69 -3.18
N GLY A 151 38.34 -0.58 -3.70
CA GLY A 151 38.65 -0.33 -5.11
C GLY A 151 37.52 0.45 -5.82
N ALA A 152 37.70 0.74 -7.11
CA ALA A 152 36.71 1.45 -7.91
C ALA A 152 35.60 0.51 -8.47
N TYR A 153 34.41 1.05 -8.71
CA TYR A 153 33.40 0.35 -9.50
C TYR A 153 33.86 0.17 -10.96
N SER A 154 33.51 -0.96 -11.56
CA SER A 154 33.68 -1.17 -13.00
C SER A 154 32.54 -0.50 -13.77
N LYS A 155 32.69 -0.27 -15.07
CA LYS A 155 31.61 0.27 -15.93
C LYS A 155 30.37 -0.64 -16.01
N THR A 156 30.52 -1.91 -15.64
CA THR A 156 29.48 -2.95 -15.77
C THR A 156 29.04 -3.53 -14.44
N TRP A 157 29.36 -2.89 -13.32
CA TRP A 157 29.03 -3.35 -11.97
C TRP A 157 27.53 -3.66 -11.81
N PRO A 158 27.11 -4.69 -11.06
CA PRO A 158 27.92 -5.43 -10.10
C PRO A 158 28.75 -6.56 -10.73
N LEU A 159 28.54 -6.89 -12.00
CA LEU A 159 29.30 -7.93 -12.68
C LEU A 159 30.69 -7.42 -13.10
N HIS A 160 31.66 -8.33 -13.07
CA HIS A 160 33.06 -8.04 -13.42
C HIS A 160 33.63 -6.84 -12.64
N CYS A 161 33.30 -6.75 -11.34
CA CYS A 161 33.69 -5.62 -10.50
C CYS A 161 34.31 -6.11 -9.19
N LYS A 162 35.62 -5.89 -9.03
CA LYS A 162 36.35 -6.25 -7.81
C LYS A 162 35.79 -5.58 -6.55
N LYS A 163 35.30 -4.33 -6.65
CA LYS A 163 34.63 -3.64 -5.53
C LYS A 163 33.35 -4.38 -5.14
N SER A 164 32.49 -4.68 -6.11
CA SER A 164 31.26 -5.44 -5.89
C SER A 164 31.51 -6.83 -5.31
N ASP A 165 32.56 -7.52 -5.77
CA ASP A 165 32.93 -8.82 -5.21
C ASP A 165 33.35 -8.71 -3.73
N LYS A 166 34.14 -7.69 -3.37
CA LYS A 166 34.48 -7.44 -1.96
C LYS A 166 33.23 -7.14 -1.12
N ILE A 167 32.33 -6.28 -1.61
CA ILE A 167 31.05 -5.99 -0.92
C ILE A 167 30.25 -7.29 -0.67
N VAL A 168 30.21 -8.19 -1.66
CA VAL A 168 29.51 -9.49 -1.54
C VAL A 168 30.22 -10.44 -0.57
N ARG A 169 31.56 -10.42 -0.48
CA ARG A 169 32.32 -11.22 0.50
C ARG A 169 32.17 -10.67 1.92
N ASP A 170 32.30 -9.36 2.11
CA ASP A 170 32.16 -8.70 3.41
C ASP A 170 30.76 -8.94 3.99
N MET A 171 29.72 -8.83 3.16
CA MET A 171 28.36 -9.13 3.59
C MET A 171 28.17 -10.61 3.92
N ALA A 172 28.75 -11.53 3.13
CA ALA A 172 28.66 -12.96 3.40
C ALA A 172 29.34 -13.32 4.73
N GLU A 173 30.50 -12.72 5.01
CA GLU A 173 31.21 -12.91 6.27
C GLU A 173 30.42 -12.36 7.45
N TRP A 174 29.82 -11.18 7.30
CA TRP A 174 28.94 -10.63 8.32
C TRP A 174 27.73 -11.54 8.57
N VAL A 175 27.08 -12.05 7.53
CA VAL A 175 25.93 -12.97 7.68
C VAL A 175 26.31 -14.23 8.44
N LYS A 176 27.47 -14.83 8.14
CA LYS A 176 27.96 -16.05 8.80
C LYS A 176 28.35 -15.84 10.28
N THR A 177 28.80 -14.65 10.64
CA THR A 177 29.39 -14.37 11.97
C THR A 177 28.51 -13.54 12.89
N LYS A 178 27.73 -12.61 12.34
CA LYS A 178 26.95 -11.58 13.05
C LYS A 178 25.49 -11.51 12.62
N GLY A 179 25.11 -12.14 11.51
CA GLY A 179 23.74 -12.18 11.03
C GLY A 179 22.80 -13.03 11.89
N SER A 180 23.08 -13.17 13.20
CA SER A 180 22.48 -14.16 14.08
C SER A 180 20.96 -14.19 14.01
N TYR A 181 20.49 -15.43 14.00
CA TYR A 181 19.14 -15.94 14.20
C TYR A 181 18.40 -15.20 15.32
N ASP A 182 17.55 -14.22 14.97
CA ASP A 182 16.30 -14.02 15.68
C ASP A 182 15.36 -13.05 14.93
N LEU A 183 14.27 -13.59 14.41
CA LEU A 183 13.02 -12.83 14.34
C LEU A 183 11.98 -13.63 15.09
N ASP A 184 12.23 -13.84 16.38
CA ASP A 184 11.20 -14.10 17.35
C ASP A 184 10.22 -12.91 17.38
N THR A 185 9.27 -12.93 16.46
CA THR A 185 8.13 -12.03 16.47
C THR A 185 6.98 -12.68 17.22
N GLN A 186 7.18 -12.97 18.52
CA GLN A 186 6.16 -13.48 19.47
C GLN A 186 6.02 -15.02 19.58
N GLY A 187 7.12 -15.75 19.75
CA GLY A 187 7.24 -17.22 19.83
C GLY A 187 7.72 -17.96 18.55
N TRP A 188 8.38 -17.31 17.58
CA TRP A 188 8.60 -17.88 16.23
C TRP A 188 10.08 -17.99 15.84
N LYS A 189 10.50 -19.19 15.45
CA LYS A 189 11.89 -19.48 15.06
C LYS A 189 12.15 -19.11 13.58
N SER A 190 12.78 -17.98 13.33
CA SER A 190 13.18 -17.54 11.98
C SER A 190 14.60 -18.00 11.66
N LEU A 191 14.74 -18.89 10.68
CA LEU A 191 16.01 -19.54 10.25
C LEU A 191 17.02 -18.61 9.53
N ASN A 192 17.03 -17.31 9.86
CA ASN A 192 17.79 -16.26 9.15
C ASN A 192 17.70 -16.38 7.61
N GLY A 193 16.50 -16.61 7.10
CA GLY A 193 16.38 -17.08 5.73
C GLY A 193 16.68 -16.04 4.64
N PHE A 194 16.64 -14.73 4.94
CA PHE A 194 17.21 -13.72 4.05
C PHE A 194 18.73 -13.88 3.90
N GLY A 195 19.42 -14.15 5.00
CA GLY A 195 20.85 -14.42 5.01
C GLY A 195 21.17 -15.69 4.24
N MET A 196 20.38 -16.75 4.44
CA MET A 196 20.52 -18.00 3.69
C MET A 196 20.30 -17.79 2.18
N THR A 197 19.26 -17.03 1.80
CA THR A 197 18.99 -16.68 0.40
C THR A 197 20.16 -15.92 -0.20
N PHE A 198 20.70 -14.93 0.52
CA PHE A 198 21.87 -14.17 0.09
C PHE A 198 23.10 -15.06 -0.08
N LEU A 199 23.45 -15.89 0.91
CA LEU A 199 24.60 -16.81 0.85
C LEU A 199 24.49 -17.79 -0.33
N LEU A 200 23.31 -18.38 -0.56
CA LEU A 200 23.09 -19.23 -1.72
C LEU A 200 23.27 -18.45 -3.03
N SER A 201 22.83 -17.18 -3.08
CA SER A 201 22.93 -16.33 -4.27
C SER A 201 24.37 -15.92 -4.64
N THR A 202 25.34 -16.04 -3.73
CA THR A 202 26.73 -15.66 -4.02
C THR A 202 27.37 -16.58 -5.07
N GLY A 203 26.92 -17.83 -5.12
CA GLY A 203 27.49 -18.90 -5.94
C GLY A 203 28.79 -19.50 -5.36
N ASP A 204 29.24 -19.05 -4.20
CA ASP A 204 30.48 -19.52 -3.57
C ASP A 204 30.25 -20.84 -2.81
N GLU A 205 31.20 -21.77 -2.90
CA GLU A 205 31.09 -23.08 -2.25
C GLU A 205 31.31 -22.99 -0.73
N SER A 206 32.13 -22.05 -0.24
CA SER A 206 32.32 -21.85 1.21
C SER A 206 31.05 -21.33 1.89
N ASP A 207 30.29 -20.48 1.20
CA ASP A 207 28.99 -20.00 1.67
C ASP A 207 27.95 -21.14 1.64
N LEU A 208 27.98 -22.00 0.61
CA LEU A 208 27.12 -23.19 0.54
C LEU A 208 27.39 -24.16 1.69
N GLU A 209 28.65 -24.42 2.03
CA GLU A 209 29.01 -25.31 3.16
C GLU A 209 28.51 -24.77 4.51
N HIS A 210 28.53 -23.44 4.70
CA HIS A 210 27.90 -22.83 5.88
C HIS A 210 26.38 -23.07 5.90
N VAL A 211 25.72 -22.89 4.75
CA VAL A 211 24.28 -23.17 4.61
C VAL A 211 23.96 -24.64 4.86
N ARG A 212 24.79 -25.61 4.42
CA ARG A 212 24.63 -27.03 4.78
C ARG A 212 24.60 -27.23 6.30
N GLY A 213 25.45 -26.51 7.03
CA GLY A 213 25.45 -26.50 8.49
C GLY A 213 24.11 -26.05 9.07
N TRP A 214 23.54 -24.96 8.55
CA TRP A 214 22.20 -24.50 8.96
C TRP A 214 21.11 -25.50 8.59
N ILE A 215 21.14 -26.07 7.39
CA ILE A 215 20.15 -27.06 6.95
C ILE A 215 20.13 -28.29 7.87
N LYS A 216 21.29 -28.79 8.31
CA LYS A 216 21.35 -29.89 9.30
C LYS A 216 20.61 -29.55 10.60
N GLN A 217 20.74 -28.31 11.08
CA GLN A 217 20.04 -27.85 12.27
C GLN A 217 18.53 -27.75 12.04
N VAL A 218 18.10 -27.25 10.87
CA VAL A 218 16.69 -27.19 10.47
C VAL A 218 16.06 -28.57 10.43
N VAL A 219 16.72 -29.52 9.76
CA VAL A 219 16.25 -30.90 9.65
C VAL A 219 16.16 -31.53 11.04
N GLU A 220 17.19 -31.39 11.87
CA GLU A 220 17.20 -31.91 13.24
C GLU A 220 16.08 -31.32 14.11
N GLN A 221 15.83 -30.02 13.98
CA GLN A 221 14.79 -29.33 14.73
C GLN A 221 13.39 -29.86 14.37
N TYR A 222 13.10 -30.03 13.08
CA TYR A 222 11.76 -30.33 12.58
C TYR A 222 11.49 -31.80 12.26
N LYS A 223 12.45 -32.71 12.54
CA LYS A 223 12.29 -34.15 12.23
C LYS A 223 11.12 -34.79 12.96
N ASN A 224 10.84 -34.36 14.20
CA ASN A 224 9.81 -34.94 15.07
C ASN A 224 8.54 -34.07 15.17
N GLU A 225 8.46 -32.95 14.46
CA GLU A 225 7.26 -32.10 14.43
C GLU A 225 6.33 -32.57 13.31
N ASP A 226 5.04 -32.78 13.57
CA ASP A 226 4.09 -33.19 12.52
C ASP A 226 3.80 -32.04 11.54
N GLU A 227 3.81 -30.80 12.05
CA GLU A 227 3.49 -29.59 11.30
C GLU A 227 4.48 -28.46 11.61
N ILE A 228 4.63 -27.52 10.66
CA ILE A 228 5.46 -26.32 10.84
C ILE A 228 4.60 -25.09 10.57
N LEU A 229 4.30 -24.33 11.62
CA LEU A 229 3.47 -23.13 11.53
C LEU A 229 4.33 -21.88 11.30
N LEU A 230 4.16 -21.26 10.13
CA LEU A 230 4.80 -19.99 9.78
C LEU A 230 3.80 -18.86 9.55
N LYS A 231 4.15 -17.65 9.99
CA LYS A 231 3.43 -16.44 9.57
C LYS A 231 3.78 -16.11 8.11
N PRO A 232 2.85 -15.53 7.32
CA PRO A 232 3.13 -15.21 5.92
C PRO A 232 4.31 -14.26 5.67
N TRP A 233 4.58 -13.31 6.58
CA TRP A 233 5.79 -12.48 6.53
C TRP A 233 7.10 -13.28 6.57
N VAL A 234 7.06 -14.53 7.04
CA VAL A 234 8.21 -15.43 7.19
C VAL A 234 8.32 -16.41 6.02
N PHE A 235 7.30 -16.55 5.17
CA PHE A 235 7.35 -17.45 4.00
C PHE A 235 8.53 -17.12 3.09
N GLY A 236 8.63 -15.84 2.70
CA GLY A 236 9.65 -15.36 1.77
C GLY A 236 11.05 -15.35 2.34
N SER A 237 11.21 -15.15 3.65
CA SER A 237 12.51 -15.22 4.29
C SER A 237 12.91 -16.67 4.50
N ALA A 238 12.10 -17.50 5.15
CA ALA A 238 12.52 -18.82 5.64
C ALA A 238 12.32 -19.99 4.67
N ALA A 239 11.24 -20.03 3.88
CA ALA A 239 10.87 -21.23 3.14
C ALA A 239 11.55 -21.33 1.75
N ILE A 240 11.64 -20.20 1.04
CA ILE A 240 12.28 -20.09 -0.28
C ILE A 240 13.72 -20.66 -0.32
N PRO A 241 14.64 -20.28 0.61
CA PRO A 241 16.03 -20.75 0.52
C PRO A 241 16.18 -22.27 0.77
N LEU A 242 15.24 -22.92 1.45
CA LEU A 242 15.26 -24.38 1.64
C LEU A 242 15.05 -25.11 0.30
N ALA A 243 14.12 -24.60 -0.52
CA ALA A 243 13.88 -25.13 -1.86
C ALA A 243 15.08 -24.86 -2.79
N GLU A 244 15.65 -23.65 -2.75
CA GLU A 244 16.88 -23.33 -3.51
C GLU A 244 18.06 -24.23 -3.11
N TYR A 245 18.22 -24.51 -1.82
CA TYR A 245 19.24 -25.44 -1.34
C TYR A 245 19.07 -26.84 -1.92
N TYR A 246 17.85 -27.40 -1.90
CA TYR A 246 17.59 -28.70 -2.53
C TYR A 246 17.87 -28.65 -4.04
N LEU A 247 17.34 -27.65 -4.74
CA LEU A 247 17.50 -27.52 -6.19
C LEU A 247 18.97 -27.40 -6.58
N ARG A 248 19.82 -26.77 -5.76
CA ARG A 248 21.27 -26.69 -5.97
C ARG A 248 22.01 -27.99 -5.62
N THR A 249 21.68 -28.63 -4.49
CA THR A 249 22.50 -29.71 -3.92
C THR A 249 21.98 -31.12 -4.17
N GLY A 250 20.67 -31.28 -4.29
CA GLY A 250 19.98 -32.58 -4.33
C GLY A 250 19.90 -33.29 -2.99
N ASP A 251 20.20 -32.62 -1.87
CA ASP A 251 20.16 -33.20 -0.54
C ASP A 251 18.72 -33.54 -0.12
N PRO A 252 18.31 -34.82 -0.09
CA PRO A 252 16.92 -35.19 0.13
C PRO A 252 16.47 -34.98 1.58
N THR A 253 17.40 -34.75 2.52
CA THR A 253 17.07 -34.64 3.96
C THR A 253 16.17 -33.45 4.27
N ILE A 254 16.16 -32.41 3.43
CA ILE A 254 15.32 -31.22 3.60
C ILE A 254 13.91 -31.39 3.01
N LEU A 255 13.66 -32.37 2.13
CA LEU A 255 12.37 -32.54 1.46
C LEU A 255 11.18 -32.72 2.43
N PRO A 256 11.29 -33.47 3.54
CA PRO A 256 10.19 -33.57 4.51
C PRO A 256 9.83 -32.22 5.15
N VAL A 257 10.81 -31.34 5.38
CA VAL A 257 10.57 -29.99 5.91
C VAL A 257 9.87 -29.13 4.86
N ILE A 258 10.31 -29.19 3.59
CA ILE A 258 9.67 -28.48 2.48
C ILE A 258 8.21 -28.95 2.31
N GLN A 259 7.94 -30.26 2.45
CA GLN A 259 6.58 -30.81 2.37
C GLN A 259 5.67 -30.26 3.49
N LYS A 260 6.14 -30.25 4.75
CA LYS A 260 5.37 -29.69 5.88
C LYS A 260 5.05 -28.21 5.67
N LEU A 261 6.01 -27.44 5.16
CA LEU A 261 5.81 -26.04 4.83
C LEU A 261 4.84 -25.85 3.65
N ALA A 262 4.89 -26.68 2.62
CA ALA A 262 3.96 -26.64 1.50
C ALA A 262 2.51 -26.87 1.97
N ASN A 263 2.31 -27.86 2.86
CA ASN A 263 1.01 -28.13 3.48
C ASN A 263 0.52 -26.93 4.30
N HIS A 264 1.38 -26.34 5.13
CA HIS A 264 1.02 -25.17 5.96
C HIS A 264 0.66 -23.93 5.11
N VAL A 265 1.46 -23.64 4.09
CA VAL A 265 1.19 -22.51 3.17
C VAL A 265 -0.12 -22.75 2.42
N ALA A 266 -0.40 -23.99 2.00
CA ALA A 266 -1.67 -24.31 1.35
C ALA A 266 -2.87 -24.18 2.30
N GLY A 267 -2.76 -24.71 3.52
CA GLY A 267 -3.81 -24.72 4.54
C GLY A 267 -4.25 -23.34 5.04
N THR A 268 -3.44 -22.30 4.82
CA THR A 268 -3.70 -20.94 5.30
C THR A 268 -4.07 -19.93 4.19
N MET A 269 -4.22 -20.40 2.94
CA MET A 269 -4.58 -19.54 1.81
C MET A 269 -6.08 -19.22 1.77
N PHE A 270 -6.42 -17.95 1.64
CA PHE A 270 -7.80 -17.48 1.48
C PHE A 270 -7.92 -16.53 0.27
N ASN A 271 -8.86 -16.79 -0.64
CA ASN A 271 -9.10 -16.00 -1.85
C ASN A 271 -7.85 -15.77 -2.72
N GLY A 272 -6.96 -16.77 -2.80
CA GLY A 272 -5.71 -16.70 -3.57
C GLY A 272 -4.55 -15.97 -2.89
N GLY A 273 -4.74 -15.48 -1.66
CA GLY A 273 -3.73 -14.76 -0.89
C GLY A 273 -3.65 -15.21 0.57
N TRP A 274 -2.88 -14.48 1.38
CA TRP A 274 -2.66 -14.77 2.80
C TRP A 274 -2.73 -13.49 3.63
N SER A 275 -3.07 -13.63 4.91
CA SER A 275 -3.02 -12.52 5.86
C SER A 275 -1.58 -12.16 6.24
N GLY A 276 -1.38 -11.09 7.00
CA GLY A 276 -0.03 -10.71 7.41
C GLY A 276 0.55 -11.55 8.55
N ARG A 277 -0.26 -11.86 9.57
CA ARG A 277 0.21 -12.36 10.87
C ARG A 277 -0.16 -13.82 11.15
N GLY A 278 -0.60 -14.56 10.13
CA GLY A 278 -1.23 -15.86 10.29
C GLY A 278 -2.74 -15.73 10.52
N GLY A 279 -3.48 -16.79 10.20
CA GLY A 279 -4.94 -16.80 10.24
C GLY A 279 -5.61 -15.85 9.24
N LEU A 280 -6.85 -15.41 9.50
CA LEU A 280 -7.61 -14.50 8.62
C LEU A 280 -8.19 -13.30 9.37
N VAL A 281 -7.79 -12.07 9.02
CA VAL A 281 -8.35 -10.83 9.60
C VAL A 281 -9.23 -10.14 8.57
N PHE A 282 -10.39 -10.71 8.27
CA PHE A 282 -11.16 -10.35 7.07
C PHE A 282 -11.54 -8.85 6.95
N GLY A 283 -11.73 -8.14 8.06
CA GLY A 283 -11.99 -6.69 8.07
C GLY A 283 -10.77 -5.81 7.76
N TYR A 284 -9.56 -6.37 7.73
CA TYR A 284 -8.32 -5.65 7.40
C TYR A 284 -8.06 -5.70 5.90
N MET A 285 -7.70 -4.56 5.30
CA MET A 285 -7.25 -4.44 3.90
C MET A 285 -8.08 -5.23 2.89
N ALA A 286 -9.42 -5.11 2.99
CA ALA A 286 -10.39 -5.69 2.06
C ALA A 286 -10.28 -7.21 1.88
N GLY A 287 -10.74 -7.97 2.87
CA GLY A 287 -10.79 -9.44 2.80
C GLY A 287 -9.67 -10.14 3.55
N GLY A 288 -8.89 -9.41 4.35
CA GLY A 288 -7.91 -9.95 5.28
C GLY A 288 -6.58 -10.37 4.66
N GLN A 289 -6.37 -10.08 3.38
CA GLN A 289 -5.10 -10.32 2.69
C GLN A 289 -4.07 -9.23 2.99
N LEU A 290 -2.80 -9.63 3.00
CA LEU A 290 -1.64 -8.75 3.04
C LEU A 290 -0.65 -9.19 1.95
N ASN A 291 -0.78 -8.65 0.75
CA ASN A 291 0.03 -9.06 -0.41
C ASN A 291 1.53 -8.80 -0.23
N ALA A 292 1.92 -7.82 0.60
CA ALA A 292 3.34 -7.60 0.93
C ALA A 292 3.99 -8.82 1.61
N ALA A 293 3.18 -9.61 2.33
CA ALA A 293 3.60 -10.86 2.97
C ALA A 293 3.24 -12.06 2.09
N GLY A 294 1.99 -12.11 1.60
CA GLY A 294 1.41 -13.27 0.92
C GLY A 294 2.01 -13.58 -0.45
N ILE A 295 2.63 -12.61 -1.14
CA ILE A 295 3.20 -12.82 -2.47
C ILE A 295 4.31 -13.87 -2.51
N HIS A 296 4.94 -14.12 -1.36
CA HIS A 296 5.97 -15.14 -1.23
C HIS A 296 5.41 -16.57 -1.15
N GLY A 297 4.12 -16.73 -0.84
CA GLY A 297 3.41 -18.01 -0.83
C GLY A 297 3.54 -18.74 -2.17
N PRO A 298 3.02 -18.20 -3.30
CA PRO A 298 3.15 -18.84 -4.60
C PRO A 298 4.61 -18.98 -5.04
N THR A 299 5.49 -18.05 -4.68
CA THR A 299 6.94 -18.18 -4.98
C THR A 299 7.51 -19.46 -4.37
N PHE A 300 7.23 -19.70 -3.09
CA PHE A 300 7.65 -20.93 -2.41
C PHE A 300 6.96 -22.16 -2.98
N LEU A 301 5.64 -22.14 -3.18
CA LEU A 301 4.90 -23.30 -3.73
C LEU A 301 5.42 -23.72 -5.11
N MET A 302 5.80 -22.78 -5.98
CA MET A 302 6.40 -23.09 -7.28
C MET A 302 7.78 -23.74 -7.16
N LEU A 303 8.64 -23.22 -6.27
CA LEU A 303 9.96 -23.82 -6.02
C LEU A 303 9.83 -25.20 -5.33
N ALA A 304 8.87 -25.36 -4.43
CA ALA A 304 8.56 -26.62 -3.78
C ALA A 304 8.06 -27.66 -4.79
N LYS A 305 7.15 -27.28 -5.70
CA LYS A 305 6.74 -28.14 -6.84
C LYS A 305 7.95 -28.53 -7.69
N GLU A 306 8.89 -27.60 -7.93
CA GLU A 306 10.13 -27.89 -8.65
C GLU A 306 11.05 -28.87 -7.89
N CYS A 307 11.04 -28.85 -6.55
CA CYS A 307 11.77 -29.84 -5.73
C CYS A 307 11.17 -31.25 -5.84
N GLY A 308 9.94 -31.38 -6.35
CA GLY A 308 9.23 -32.65 -6.43
C GLY A 308 8.47 -33.03 -5.16
N VAL A 309 8.21 -32.07 -4.25
CA VAL A 309 7.27 -32.30 -3.15
C VAL A 309 5.82 -32.15 -3.63
N GLU A 310 4.89 -32.75 -2.92
CA GLU A 310 3.46 -32.64 -3.22
C GLU A 310 2.97 -31.23 -2.87
N VAL A 311 2.33 -30.59 -3.85
CA VAL A 311 1.76 -29.24 -3.72
C VAL A 311 0.36 -29.29 -4.31
N ASP A 312 -0.62 -28.84 -3.53
CA ASP A 312 -2.01 -28.70 -3.95
C ASP A 312 -2.09 -27.79 -5.19
N GLU A 313 -2.48 -28.37 -6.31
CA GLU A 313 -2.50 -27.68 -7.59
C GLU A 313 -3.57 -26.59 -7.63
N LYS A 314 -4.73 -26.81 -7.01
CA LYS A 314 -5.82 -25.83 -6.97
C LYS A 314 -5.36 -24.57 -6.24
N ILE A 315 -4.65 -24.74 -5.13
CA ILE A 315 -4.09 -23.63 -4.34
C ILE A 315 -2.96 -22.93 -5.10
N LEU A 316 -2.05 -23.68 -5.73
CA LEU A 316 -0.99 -23.12 -6.55
C LEU A 316 -1.56 -22.26 -7.69
N LEU A 317 -2.53 -22.78 -8.45
CA LEU A 317 -3.11 -22.06 -9.58
C LEU A 317 -3.96 -20.86 -9.13
N ALA A 318 -4.72 -20.98 -8.03
CA ALA A 318 -5.51 -19.86 -7.49
C ALA A 318 -4.62 -18.71 -7.02
N SER A 319 -3.52 -19.00 -6.33
CA SER A 319 -2.56 -17.99 -5.88
C SER A 319 -1.75 -17.40 -7.05
N LEU A 320 -1.37 -18.21 -8.03
CA LEU A 320 -0.74 -17.71 -9.26
C LEU A 320 -1.66 -16.74 -10.00
N LYS A 321 -2.95 -17.09 -10.18
CA LYS A 321 -3.96 -16.20 -10.79
C LYS A 321 -4.08 -14.88 -10.03
N GLN A 322 -4.17 -14.94 -8.69
CA GLN A 322 -4.32 -13.76 -7.82
C GLN A 322 -3.18 -12.76 -7.98
N PHE A 323 -1.93 -13.22 -8.10
CA PHE A 323 -0.77 -12.34 -8.21
C PHE A 323 -0.43 -11.95 -9.65
N TYR A 324 -0.54 -12.88 -10.59
CA TYR A 324 -0.29 -12.60 -12.01
C TYR A 324 -1.18 -11.49 -12.55
N ARG A 325 -2.45 -11.41 -12.14
CA ARG A 325 -3.38 -10.38 -12.64
C ARG A 325 -2.86 -8.95 -12.43
N PHE A 326 -1.99 -8.69 -11.44
CA PHE A 326 -1.39 -7.36 -11.23
C PHE A 326 -0.27 -7.02 -12.22
N ALA A 327 0.40 -8.01 -12.82
CA ALA A 327 1.56 -7.78 -13.68
C ALA A 327 1.23 -6.84 -14.84
N GLY A 328 1.93 -5.71 -14.92
CA GLY A 328 1.79 -4.71 -15.97
C GLY A 328 0.55 -3.81 -15.89
N LYS A 329 -0.26 -3.92 -14.83
CA LYS A 329 -1.56 -3.23 -14.68
C LYS A 329 -1.59 -2.20 -13.56
N GLY A 330 -0.44 -1.87 -13.00
CA GLY A 330 -0.26 -0.98 -11.84
C GLY A 330 0.69 -1.61 -10.83
N SER A 331 0.77 -1.04 -9.63
CA SER A 331 1.47 -1.67 -8.51
C SER A 331 0.61 -2.78 -7.90
N VAL A 332 1.24 -3.83 -7.37
CA VAL A 332 0.53 -4.80 -6.52
C VAL A 332 -0.12 -4.01 -5.36
N PRO A 333 -1.42 -4.22 -5.04
CA PRO A 333 -2.06 -3.54 -3.92
C PRO A 333 -1.74 -4.22 -2.59
N TYR A 334 -1.92 -3.53 -1.47
CA TYR A 334 -1.61 -4.10 -0.16
C TYR A 334 -2.52 -5.26 0.26
N GLY A 335 -3.79 -5.29 -0.17
CA GLY A 335 -4.78 -6.35 0.11
C GLY A 335 -5.50 -6.85 -1.15
N ASP A 336 -6.67 -7.49 -1.05
CA ASP A 336 -7.42 -7.98 -2.23
C ASP A 336 -8.17 -6.83 -2.93
N HIS A 337 -7.42 -5.94 -3.57
CA HIS A 337 -7.94 -4.76 -4.25
C HIS A 337 -7.65 -4.80 -5.76
N PHE A 338 -8.16 -3.80 -6.49
CA PHE A 338 -7.62 -3.40 -7.78
C PHE A 338 -6.14 -2.96 -7.64
N PRO A 339 -5.34 -2.99 -8.73
CA PRO A 339 -3.95 -2.52 -8.70
C PRO A 339 -3.82 -1.11 -8.10
N GLU A 340 -2.78 -0.90 -7.29
CA GLU A 340 -2.46 0.43 -6.75
C GLU A 340 -1.93 1.31 -7.87
N THR A 341 -2.62 2.42 -8.11
CA THR A 341 -2.32 3.33 -9.21
C THR A 341 -1.36 4.45 -8.81
N TYR A 342 -0.24 4.10 -8.21
CA TYR A 342 0.82 5.03 -7.79
C TYR A 342 2.20 4.42 -7.99
N PHE A 343 3.22 5.26 -8.12
CA PHE A 343 4.63 4.83 -8.21
C PHE A 343 5.21 4.31 -6.88
N ILE A 344 4.43 4.39 -5.80
CA ILE A 344 4.73 3.83 -4.49
C ILE A 344 4.17 2.41 -4.44
N ASP A 345 5.00 1.43 -4.11
CA ASP A 345 4.56 0.03 -4.06
C ASP A 345 5.06 -0.77 -2.85
N ASN A 346 5.90 -0.18 -1.98
CA ASN A 346 6.54 -0.86 -0.85
C ASN A 346 7.25 -2.17 -1.23
N GLY A 347 7.82 -2.26 -2.45
CA GLY A 347 8.55 -3.44 -2.93
C GLY A 347 7.67 -4.61 -3.39
N LYS A 348 6.33 -4.49 -3.29
CA LYS A 348 5.39 -5.57 -3.63
C LYS A 348 5.47 -5.96 -5.10
N THR A 349 5.71 -5.00 -6.01
CA THR A 349 5.86 -5.30 -7.45
C THR A 349 7.24 -5.88 -7.77
N GLY A 350 8.27 -5.48 -7.02
CA GLY A 350 9.58 -6.15 -7.07
C GLY A 350 9.47 -7.61 -6.63
N ALA A 351 8.75 -7.90 -5.54
CA ALA A 351 8.49 -9.26 -5.09
C ALA A 351 7.68 -10.05 -6.14
N LEU A 352 6.72 -9.43 -6.82
CA LEU A 352 6.00 -10.05 -7.94
C LEU A 352 6.94 -10.47 -9.06
N ALA A 353 7.97 -9.67 -9.37
CA ALA A 353 8.96 -10.05 -10.36
C ALA A 353 9.63 -11.39 -9.99
N PHE A 354 10.03 -11.57 -8.72
CA PHE A 354 10.58 -12.83 -8.23
C PHE A 354 9.57 -13.99 -8.27
N THR A 355 8.30 -13.76 -7.93
CA THR A 355 7.24 -14.77 -8.09
C THR A 355 7.10 -15.21 -9.55
N MET A 356 7.08 -14.26 -10.49
CA MET A 356 6.99 -14.57 -11.92
C MET A 356 8.28 -15.20 -12.45
N ALA A 357 9.44 -14.92 -11.85
CA ALA A 357 10.70 -15.62 -12.14
C ALA A 357 10.62 -17.09 -11.72
N ALA A 358 10.07 -17.40 -10.55
CA ALA A 358 9.83 -18.79 -10.13
C ALA A 358 8.85 -19.50 -11.07
N ALA A 359 7.79 -18.82 -11.52
CA ALA A 359 6.84 -19.37 -12.50
C ALA A 359 7.52 -19.68 -13.85
N ALA A 360 8.36 -18.77 -14.35
CA ALA A 360 9.14 -19.00 -15.56
C ALA A 360 10.15 -20.14 -15.37
N SER A 361 10.84 -20.22 -14.23
CA SER A 361 11.78 -21.30 -13.93
C SER A 361 11.12 -22.69 -13.91
N LEU A 362 9.93 -22.79 -13.30
CA LEU A 362 9.16 -24.04 -13.22
C LEU A 362 8.66 -24.50 -14.59
N THR A 363 8.23 -23.57 -15.45
CA THR A 363 7.60 -23.84 -16.75
C THR A 363 8.62 -24.26 -17.82
N PRO A 364 8.42 -25.39 -18.54
CA PRO A 364 9.19 -25.70 -19.75
C PRO A 364 9.28 -24.51 -20.72
N ASP A 365 10.48 -24.21 -21.24
CA ASP A 365 10.74 -23.03 -22.08
C ASP A 365 10.26 -21.70 -21.47
N GLY A 366 10.27 -21.58 -20.14
CA GLY A 366 9.62 -20.47 -19.45
C GLY A 366 10.13 -19.06 -19.77
N GLU A 367 11.34 -18.89 -20.29
CA GLU A 367 11.78 -17.56 -20.82
C GLU A 367 10.96 -17.08 -22.03
N LYS A 368 10.29 -17.99 -22.75
CA LYS A 368 9.35 -17.67 -23.84
C LYS A 368 7.92 -17.48 -23.33
N SER A 369 7.64 -17.83 -22.08
CA SER A 369 6.30 -17.78 -21.50
C SER A 369 5.86 -16.35 -21.16
N VAL A 370 4.56 -16.21 -20.85
CA VAL A 370 4.02 -14.96 -20.33
C VAL A 370 4.56 -14.61 -18.94
N TYR A 371 5.01 -15.60 -18.16
CA TYR A 371 5.60 -15.38 -16.85
C TYR A 371 6.93 -14.61 -16.92
N ALA A 372 7.78 -14.91 -17.92
CA ALA A 372 9.00 -14.13 -18.14
C ALA A 372 8.69 -12.67 -18.51
N LYS A 373 7.67 -12.45 -19.35
CA LYS A 373 7.19 -11.10 -19.68
C LYS A 373 6.63 -10.38 -18.44
N ALA A 374 5.86 -11.09 -17.62
CA ALA A 374 5.30 -10.59 -16.37
C ALA A 374 6.38 -10.26 -15.33
N ARG A 375 7.45 -11.05 -15.25
CA ARG A 375 8.66 -10.75 -14.46
C ARG A 375 9.30 -9.46 -14.95
N ASP A 376 9.60 -9.37 -16.25
CA ASP A 376 10.36 -8.26 -16.81
C ASP A 376 9.59 -6.93 -16.67
N THR A 377 8.27 -6.91 -16.91
CA THR A 377 7.47 -5.70 -16.67
C THR A 377 7.35 -5.33 -15.19
N SER A 378 7.28 -6.32 -14.30
CA SER A 378 7.19 -6.08 -12.84
C SER A 378 8.52 -5.53 -12.31
N ALA A 379 9.65 -6.06 -12.80
CA ALA A 379 10.98 -5.54 -12.50
C ALA A 379 11.15 -4.10 -12.98
N MET A 380 10.70 -3.78 -14.20
CA MET A 380 10.82 -2.45 -14.80
C MET A 380 10.13 -1.34 -13.97
N ARG A 381 9.17 -1.71 -13.11
CA ARG A 381 8.57 -0.78 -12.16
C ARG A 381 9.60 -0.14 -11.23
N GLY A 382 10.69 -0.84 -10.91
CA GLY A 382 11.80 -0.29 -10.14
C GLY A 382 12.40 0.95 -10.78
N PHE A 383 12.61 0.94 -12.11
CA PHE A 383 13.09 2.07 -12.88
C PHE A 383 12.09 3.24 -12.86
N TYR A 384 10.87 3.02 -13.35
CA TYR A 384 9.86 4.09 -13.45
C TYR A 384 9.42 4.64 -12.09
N GLY A 385 9.48 3.85 -11.02
CA GLY A 385 9.16 4.28 -9.67
C GLY A 385 10.33 4.86 -8.88
N THR A 386 11.52 5.02 -9.46
CA THR A 386 12.76 5.40 -8.75
C THR A 386 12.61 6.67 -7.93
N ASN A 387 11.96 7.70 -8.47
CA ASN A 387 11.74 8.97 -7.76
C ASN A 387 10.89 8.83 -6.49
N TYR A 388 10.19 7.71 -6.33
CA TYR A 388 9.34 7.41 -5.18
C TYR A 388 9.95 6.32 -4.28
N MET A 389 11.21 5.93 -4.48
CA MET A 389 11.83 4.83 -3.72
C MET A 389 11.90 5.04 -2.20
N LEU A 390 12.02 6.30 -1.76
CA LEU A 390 12.03 6.67 -0.34
C LEU A 390 10.63 6.98 0.21
N THR A 391 9.60 6.71 -0.59
CA THR A 391 8.20 6.92 -0.19
C THR A 391 7.51 5.61 0.09
N GLY A 392 6.49 5.67 0.95
CA GLY A 392 5.66 4.52 1.27
C GLY A 392 5.64 4.18 2.75
N HIS A 393 5.02 3.05 3.06
CA HIS A 393 4.91 2.58 4.44
C HIS A 393 6.33 2.38 4.97
N THR A 394 6.61 2.98 6.15
CA THR A 394 7.93 2.97 6.81
C THR A 394 9.04 3.75 6.09
N GLY A 395 8.72 4.69 5.19
CA GLY A 395 9.72 5.56 4.55
C GLY A 395 10.50 4.90 3.40
N GLY A 396 9.91 3.88 2.76
CA GLY A 396 10.41 3.31 1.50
C GLY A 396 11.52 2.26 1.64
N GLY A 397 12.29 2.28 2.74
CA GLY A 397 13.42 1.37 2.96
C GLY A 397 13.08 -0.13 2.84
N ILE A 398 11.94 -0.59 3.35
CA ILE A 398 11.54 -2.01 3.19
C ILE A 398 11.26 -2.35 1.72
N GLY A 399 10.74 -1.40 0.95
CA GLY A 399 10.44 -1.66 -0.47
C GLY A 399 11.70 -1.96 -1.29
N GLU A 400 12.85 -1.45 -0.85
CA GLU A 400 14.12 -1.60 -1.53
C GLU A 400 14.70 -3.01 -1.48
N VAL A 401 14.29 -3.83 -0.50
CA VAL A 401 14.74 -5.21 -0.36
C VAL A 401 14.31 -6.10 -1.54
N TRP A 402 13.26 -5.71 -2.27
CA TRP A 402 12.78 -6.41 -3.45
C TRP A 402 12.88 -5.57 -4.73
N ARG A 403 12.64 -4.26 -4.64
CA ARG A 403 12.66 -3.35 -5.80
C ARG A 403 14.03 -3.29 -6.46
N GLY A 404 15.07 -3.04 -5.67
CA GLY A 404 16.44 -2.97 -6.16
C GLY A 404 16.87 -4.27 -6.83
N PRO A 405 16.86 -5.42 -6.13
CA PRO A 405 17.29 -6.69 -6.68
C PRO A 405 16.53 -7.11 -7.94
N ALA A 406 15.22 -6.83 -8.04
CA ALA A 406 14.40 -7.20 -9.20
C ALA A 406 14.90 -6.57 -10.52
N MET A 407 15.52 -5.38 -10.48
CA MET A 407 16.10 -4.77 -11.69
C MET A 407 17.21 -5.64 -12.32
N GLY A 408 17.83 -6.55 -11.55
CA GLY A 408 18.82 -7.48 -12.07
C GLY A 408 18.31 -8.40 -13.19
N PHE A 409 17.00 -8.69 -13.23
CA PHE A 409 16.37 -9.44 -14.33
C PHE A 409 16.47 -8.73 -15.68
N LEU A 410 16.69 -7.41 -15.67
CA LEU A 410 16.74 -6.56 -16.85
C LEU A 410 18.16 -6.27 -17.33
N TYR A 411 19.19 -6.82 -16.66
CA TYR A 411 20.60 -6.59 -17.01
C TYR A 411 20.88 -6.83 -18.51
N GLU A 412 20.48 -7.98 -19.02
CA GLU A 412 20.68 -8.35 -20.44
C GLU A 412 19.58 -7.80 -21.35
N LYS A 413 18.35 -7.66 -20.82
CA LYS A 413 17.15 -7.38 -21.64
C LYS A 413 16.91 -5.88 -21.88
N GLN A 414 17.34 -5.03 -20.95
CA GLN A 414 17.20 -3.57 -20.99
C GLN A 414 18.46 -2.90 -20.41
N PRO A 415 19.65 -3.15 -21.01
CA PRO A 415 20.93 -2.78 -20.42
C PRO A 415 21.06 -1.28 -20.16
N VAL A 416 20.58 -0.42 -21.05
CA VAL A 416 20.66 1.06 -20.90
C VAL A 416 19.91 1.53 -19.65
N LYS A 417 18.63 1.14 -19.50
CA LYS A 417 17.82 1.48 -18.33
C LYS A 417 18.37 0.86 -17.05
N TYR A 418 18.88 -0.38 -17.12
CA TYR A 418 19.51 -1.01 -15.99
C TYR A 418 20.79 -0.28 -15.55
N ARG A 419 21.62 0.20 -16.49
CA ARG A 419 22.79 1.04 -16.19
C ARG A 419 22.37 2.35 -15.54
N SER A 420 21.44 3.09 -16.15
CA SER A 420 20.96 4.35 -15.57
C SER A 420 20.36 4.14 -14.17
N PHE A 421 19.61 3.06 -13.96
CA PHE A 421 19.09 2.70 -12.64
C PHE A 421 20.21 2.47 -11.62
N MET A 422 21.19 1.62 -11.95
CA MET A 422 22.25 1.26 -11.00
C MET A 422 23.13 2.47 -10.71
N ASP A 423 23.59 3.18 -11.72
CA ASP A 423 24.52 4.31 -11.58
C ASP A 423 23.86 5.49 -10.87
N GLY A 424 22.64 5.86 -11.27
CA GLY A 424 21.89 6.95 -10.65
C GLY A 424 21.41 6.66 -9.22
N ARG A 425 21.44 5.38 -8.80
CA ARG A 425 21.12 4.96 -7.43
C ARG A 425 22.32 4.41 -6.67
N GLN A 426 23.53 4.52 -7.21
CA GLN A 426 24.75 4.08 -6.53
C GLN A 426 24.86 4.71 -5.15
N TRP A 427 24.49 5.99 -5.03
CA TRP A 427 24.54 6.72 -3.77
C TRP A 427 23.73 6.04 -2.65
N HIS A 428 22.59 5.45 -2.99
CA HIS A 428 21.73 4.77 -2.02
C HIS A 428 22.40 3.50 -1.50
N LEU A 429 23.07 2.74 -2.37
CA LEU A 429 23.82 1.55 -1.95
C LEU A 429 25.02 1.91 -1.07
N GLU A 430 25.76 2.96 -1.45
CA GLU A 430 26.91 3.46 -0.69
C GLU A 430 26.53 3.92 0.72
N MET A 431 25.46 4.70 0.83
CA MET A 431 24.97 5.21 2.11
C MET A 431 24.33 4.11 2.98
N SER A 432 23.82 3.03 2.36
CA SER A 432 23.26 1.87 3.05
C SER A 432 24.31 0.92 3.62
N ARG A 433 25.54 0.90 3.11
CA ARG A 433 26.61 0.02 3.62
C ARG A 433 27.09 0.48 4.99
N ARG A 434 27.48 -0.48 5.84
CA ARG A 434 28.09 -0.23 7.15
C ARG A 434 29.55 -0.61 7.14
N PHE A 435 30.28 -0.09 8.14
CA PHE A 435 31.70 -0.36 8.33
C PHE A 435 32.01 -1.83 8.70
N ASP A 436 31.01 -2.58 9.17
CA ASP A 436 31.13 -4.00 9.53
C ASP A 436 30.82 -4.95 8.37
N GLY A 437 30.61 -4.42 7.15
CA GLY A 437 30.27 -5.20 5.95
C GLY A 437 28.77 -5.42 5.74
N SER A 438 27.93 -5.06 6.71
CA SER A 438 26.47 -5.20 6.59
C SER A 438 25.79 -4.06 5.81
N PHE A 439 24.51 -4.24 5.53
CA PHE A 439 23.64 -3.21 4.93
C PHE A 439 22.56 -2.78 5.92
N GLY A 440 22.19 -1.51 5.88
CA GLY A 440 21.00 -0.98 6.55
C GLY A 440 20.05 -0.24 5.64
N LEU A 441 18.80 -0.11 6.11
CA LEU A 441 17.73 0.53 5.36
C LEU A 441 17.80 2.05 5.55
N LEU A 442 18.19 2.77 4.51
CA LEU A 442 18.06 4.22 4.48
C LEU A 442 16.58 4.60 4.57
N SER A 443 16.26 5.55 5.47
CA SER A 443 14.90 6.10 5.65
C SER A 443 13.81 5.10 6.09
N GLY A 444 14.17 3.89 6.56
CA GLY A 444 13.22 2.86 7.02
C GLY A 444 12.62 3.06 8.41
N GLY A 445 13.18 3.99 9.19
CA GLY A 445 12.99 4.08 10.64
C GLY A 445 13.79 3.01 11.40
N ASN A 446 14.32 3.37 12.57
CA ASN A 446 15.26 2.56 13.38
C ASN A 446 14.80 1.10 13.67
N ARG A 447 13.50 0.80 13.55
CA ARG A 447 12.92 -0.52 13.88
C ARG A 447 13.19 -1.63 12.86
N TYR A 448 13.55 -1.31 11.61
CA TYR A 448 13.86 -2.32 10.58
C TYR A 448 15.36 -2.51 10.33
N ASP A 449 16.15 -1.72 11.06
CA ASP A 449 17.59 -1.64 10.92
C ASP A 449 18.32 -2.31 12.09
N SER A 450 17.55 -2.74 13.11
CA SER A 450 18.02 -3.42 14.32
C SER A 450 17.14 -4.63 14.67
N PRO A 451 17.69 -5.87 14.66
CA PRO A 451 18.97 -6.24 14.07
C PRO A 451 18.95 -6.04 12.54
N SER A 452 20.11 -5.81 11.91
CA SER A 452 20.29 -5.46 10.49
C SER A 452 19.97 -6.62 9.52
N THR A 453 18.76 -7.17 9.60
CA THR A 453 18.30 -8.37 8.90
C THR A 453 17.70 -8.06 7.53
N TRP A 454 16.93 -6.98 7.41
CA TRP A 454 16.32 -6.58 6.13
C TRP A 454 17.35 -6.11 5.09
N GLY A 455 18.48 -5.55 5.54
CA GLY A 455 19.58 -5.15 4.66
C GLY A 455 20.23 -6.31 3.90
N GLN A 456 20.13 -7.55 4.40
CA GLN A 456 20.65 -8.76 3.75
C GLN A 456 20.09 -8.95 2.34
N MET A 457 18.80 -8.64 2.15
CA MET A 457 18.17 -8.71 0.84
C MET A 457 18.59 -7.57 -0.09
N MET A 458 18.96 -6.39 0.43
CA MET A 458 19.48 -5.31 -0.42
C MET A 458 20.79 -5.71 -1.13
N ALA A 459 21.63 -6.51 -0.46
CA ALA A 459 22.87 -7.01 -1.02
C ALA A 459 22.65 -7.91 -2.25
N MET A 460 21.44 -8.46 -2.45
CA MET A 460 21.10 -9.21 -3.65
C MET A 460 21.12 -8.36 -4.93
N GLN A 461 21.13 -7.02 -4.85
CA GLN A 461 21.39 -6.16 -6.01
C GLN A 461 22.73 -6.49 -6.69
N TYR A 462 23.70 -7.03 -5.95
CA TYR A 462 25.00 -7.45 -6.46
C TYR A 462 25.03 -8.89 -7.00
N THR A 463 24.04 -9.72 -6.66
CA THR A 463 24.06 -11.17 -6.96
C THR A 463 22.95 -11.63 -7.89
N VAL A 464 21.80 -10.95 -7.99
CA VAL A 464 20.72 -11.33 -8.93
C VAL A 464 21.21 -11.44 -10.37
N PRO A 465 21.99 -10.49 -10.93
CA PRO A 465 22.51 -10.61 -12.29
C PRO A 465 23.45 -11.82 -12.51
N ARG A 466 23.94 -12.47 -11.44
CA ARG A 466 24.79 -13.67 -11.53
C ARG A 466 24.00 -14.94 -11.87
N LYS A 467 22.66 -14.92 -11.70
CA LYS A 467 21.77 -16.05 -12.03
C LYS A 467 22.20 -17.38 -11.39
N THR A 468 22.52 -17.35 -10.10
CA THR A 468 23.00 -18.51 -9.32
C THR A 468 21.88 -19.32 -8.66
N LEU A 469 20.67 -18.75 -8.57
CA LEU A 469 19.48 -19.38 -7.98
C LEU A 469 18.42 -19.62 -9.04
N ARG A 470 17.56 -20.61 -8.84
CA ARG A 470 16.41 -20.84 -9.74
C ARG A 470 15.46 -19.63 -9.72
N LEU A 471 15.29 -19.02 -8.56
CA LEU A 471 14.59 -17.76 -8.31
C LEU A 471 15.19 -16.57 -9.07
N THR A 472 16.51 -16.58 -9.35
CA THR A 472 17.20 -15.50 -10.07
C THR A 472 17.45 -15.82 -11.55
N GLY A 473 16.96 -16.96 -12.04
CA GLY A 473 17.05 -17.36 -13.45
C GLY A 473 18.24 -18.26 -13.78
N ALA A 474 18.81 -18.97 -12.81
CA ALA A 474 19.77 -20.06 -13.06
C ALA A 474 19.13 -21.13 -13.96
N PRO A 475 19.89 -21.86 -14.80
CA PRO A 475 19.39 -23.01 -15.52
C PRO A 475 18.82 -24.11 -14.61
N ARG A 476 18.02 -25.03 -15.17
CA ARG A 476 17.53 -26.20 -14.44
C ARG A 476 18.70 -27.06 -13.98
N THR A 477 18.58 -27.60 -12.78
CA THR A 477 19.51 -28.62 -12.29
C THR A 477 18.97 -30.01 -12.60
N LYS A 478 19.79 -31.05 -12.42
CA LYS A 478 19.33 -32.45 -12.52
C LYS A 478 18.26 -32.82 -11.47
N TRP A 479 18.07 -31.99 -10.45
CA TRP A 479 17.10 -32.19 -9.38
C TRP A 479 15.76 -31.50 -9.66
N SER A 480 15.73 -30.54 -10.58
CA SER A 480 14.52 -29.83 -11.00
C SER A 480 13.46 -30.76 -11.59
N LYS A 481 12.22 -30.67 -11.07
CA LYS A 481 11.02 -31.30 -11.64
C LYS A 481 10.18 -30.23 -12.35
N PRO A 482 10.21 -30.17 -13.69
CA PRO A 482 9.45 -29.14 -14.41
C PRO A 482 7.94 -29.39 -14.29
N TYR A 483 7.17 -28.31 -14.36
CA TYR A 483 5.70 -28.38 -14.36
C TYR A 483 5.15 -27.38 -15.37
N GLN A 484 4.22 -27.82 -16.22
CA GLN A 484 3.62 -26.94 -17.23
C GLN A 484 2.51 -26.09 -16.59
N LEU A 485 2.84 -24.85 -16.25
CA LEU A 485 1.83 -23.88 -15.84
C LEU A 485 0.94 -23.45 -17.03
N PRO A 486 -0.29 -22.96 -16.78
CA PRO A 486 -1.20 -22.50 -17.83
C PRO A 486 -0.59 -21.41 -18.72
N ALA A 487 -0.80 -21.50 -20.04
CA ALA A 487 -0.29 -20.49 -20.97
C ALA A 487 -0.92 -19.10 -20.76
N ILE A 488 -2.17 -19.07 -20.27
CA ILE A 488 -2.93 -17.86 -19.93
C ILE A 488 -3.44 -18.03 -18.49
N PRO A 489 -2.68 -17.60 -17.47
CA PRO A 489 -3.08 -17.74 -16.06
C PRO A 489 -4.26 -16.83 -15.66
N TRP A 490 -4.50 -15.75 -16.40
CA TRP A 490 -5.61 -14.82 -16.18
C TRP A 490 -5.88 -14.00 -17.45
N GLY A 491 -7.14 -13.71 -17.73
CA GLY A 491 -7.51 -12.85 -18.85
C GLY A 491 -7.67 -13.57 -20.18
N THR A 492 -7.58 -12.81 -21.25
CA THR A 492 -7.47 -13.29 -22.63
C THR A 492 -6.06 -13.09 -23.16
N GLU A 493 -5.78 -13.50 -24.40
CA GLU A 493 -4.49 -13.24 -25.03
C GLU A 493 -4.18 -11.73 -25.13
N ALA A 494 -5.20 -10.88 -25.26
CA ALA A 494 -5.04 -9.42 -25.29
C ALA A 494 -4.48 -8.87 -23.96
N ASP A 495 -4.69 -9.55 -22.82
CA ASP A 495 -4.09 -9.14 -21.54
C ASP A 495 -2.57 -9.27 -21.52
N HIS A 496 -1.98 -10.07 -22.42
CA HIS A 496 -0.52 -10.19 -22.55
C HIS A 496 0.14 -8.89 -23.03
N ASP A 497 -0.62 -7.97 -23.66
CA ASP A 497 -0.12 -6.65 -24.02
C ASP A 497 0.44 -5.91 -22.79
N PHE A 498 -0.23 -6.03 -21.64
CA PHE A 498 0.18 -5.38 -20.39
C PHE A 498 1.54 -5.88 -19.87
N CYS A 499 1.99 -7.07 -20.27
CA CYS A 499 3.31 -7.59 -19.89
C CYS A 499 4.45 -7.16 -20.83
N LYS A 500 4.19 -6.32 -21.84
CA LYS A 500 5.22 -5.81 -22.76
C LYS A 500 5.99 -4.64 -22.15
N THR A 501 7.32 -4.74 -22.15
CA THR A 501 8.23 -3.63 -21.80
C THR A 501 8.47 -2.66 -22.95
N THR A 502 8.06 -3.01 -24.17
CA THR A 502 8.14 -2.14 -25.34
C THR A 502 6.92 -1.20 -25.43
N PRO A 503 7.09 0.05 -25.88
CA PRO A 503 5.98 0.95 -26.14
C PRO A 503 4.97 0.38 -27.14
N ALA A 504 3.75 0.91 -27.12
CA ALA A 504 2.79 0.73 -28.21
C ALA A 504 3.26 1.53 -29.43
N VAL A 505 2.93 1.07 -30.63
CA VAL A 505 3.26 1.79 -31.87
C VAL A 505 2.39 3.04 -32.03
N ASP A 506 2.90 4.04 -32.72
CA ASP A 506 2.13 5.22 -33.12
C ASP A 506 1.22 4.93 -34.34
N ALA A 507 0.50 5.96 -34.79
CA ALA A 507 -0.40 5.86 -35.95
C ALA A 507 0.34 5.51 -37.27
N ALA A 508 1.65 5.76 -37.36
CA ALA A 508 2.49 5.38 -38.50
C ALA A 508 3.13 3.98 -38.33
N GLY A 509 2.80 3.26 -37.25
CA GLY A 509 3.36 1.95 -36.94
C GLY A 509 4.78 1.97 -36.35
N LYS A 510 5.30 3.15 -35.96
CA LYS A 510 6.64 3.29 -35.40
C LYS A 510 6.62 3.18 -33.87
N ILE A 511 7.70 2.70 -33.29
CA ILE A 511 7.86 2.62 -31.82
C ILE A 511 8.42 3.96 -31.33
N PRO A 512 7.70 4.68 -30.44
CA PRO A 512 8.18 5.93 -29.87
C PRO A 512 9.38 5.69 -28.94
N THR A 513 10.35 6.59 -28.98
CA THR A 513 11.52 6.61 -28.09
C THR A 513 11.26 7.44 -26.84
N PHE A 514 11.72 7.01 -25.67
CA PHE A 514 11.63 7.80 -24.44
C PHE A 514 13.03 8.01 -23.87
N ASP A 515 13.14 8.93 -22.92
CA ASP A 515 14.38 9.08 -22.17
C ASP A 515 14.57 7.85 -21.26
N ASP A 516 15.70 7.17 -21.45
CA ASP A 516 16.07 5.97 -20.71
C ASP A 516 16.97 6.29 -19.49
N SER A 517 17.16 7.57 -19.17
CA SER A 517 17.81 8.04 -17.94
C SER A 517 16.81 8.18 -16.78
N ILE A 518 17.27 7.98 -15.54
CA ILE A 518 16.44 8.24 -14.36
C ILE A 518 16.21 9.75 -14.16
N GLU A 519 17.14 10.60 -14.61
CA GLU A 519 17.10 12.05 -14.55
C GLU A 519 16.06 12.63 -15.50
N GLY A 520 15.98 12.10 -16.72
CA GLY A 520 14.96 12.45 -17.71
C GLY A 520 13.69 11.59 -17.64
N GLY A 521 13.62 10.70 -16.65
CA GLY A 521 12.50 9.76 -16.48
C GLY A 521 11.14 10.47 -16.44
N PRO A 522 10.06 9.77 -16.82
CA PRO A 522 8.78 10.38 -17.20
C PRO A 522 8.09 11.20 -16.10
N ILE A 523 8.46 10.99 -14.85
CA ILE A 523 7.89 11.66 -13.68
C ILE A 523 8.56 13.03 -13.45
N ASN A 524 9.81 13.21 -13.89
CA ASN A 524 10.52 14.47 -13.75
C ASN A 524 9.92 15.50 -14.70
N GLY A 525 9.44 16.61 -14.15
CA GLY A 525 8.81 17.66 -14.97
C GLY A 525 7.37 17.35 -15.38
N ILE A 526 6.69 16.41 -14.73
CA ILE A 526 5.28 16.08 -15.02
C ILE A 526 4.36 17.31 -15.00
N GLU A 527 4.69 18.33 -14.20
CA GLU A 527 3.96 19.58 -14.12
C GLU A 527 3.97 20.37 -15.45
N ARG A 528 4.99 20.17 -16.30
CA ARG A 528 5.05 20.79 -17.63
C ARG A 528 3.90 20.29 -18.51
N LEU A 529 3.48 19.04 -18.33
CA LEU A 529 2.35 18.45 -19.06
C LEU A 529 0.98 18.93 -18.57
N PHE A 530 0.94 19.78 -17.54
CA PHE A 530 -0.29 20.50 -17.19
C PHE A 530 -0.51 21.73 -18.07
N ARG A 531 0.53 22.22 -18.76
CA ARG A 531 0.43 23.37 -19.66
C ARG A 531 0.03 22.90 -21.05
N ARG A 532 -0.81 23.69 -21.73
CA ARG A 532 -1.22 23.43 -23.11
C ARG A 532 -0.31 24.19 -24.08
N THR A 533 0.76 23.55 -24.55
CA THR A 533 1.65 24.04 -25.62
C THR A 533 1.80 22.97 -26.70
N GLU A 534 2.36 23.30 -27.87
CA GLU A 534 2.57 22.29 -28.91
C GLU A 534 3.58 21.22 -28.46
N ASP A 535 4.67 21.64 -27.80
CA ASP A 535 5.67 20.73 -27.22
C ASP A 535 5.05 19.75 -26.21
N THR A 536 4.18 20.24 -25.31
CA THR A 536 3.54 19.38 -24.31
C THR A 536 2.45 18.50 -24.91
N LYS A 537 1.85 18.91 -26.03
CA LYS A 537 0.89 18.11 -26.80
C LYS A 537 1.57 16.92 -27.44
N GLU A 538 2.63 17.14 -28.23
CA GLU A 538 3.38 16.05 -28.84
C GLU A 538 3.85 15.06 -27.76
N LEU A 539 4.44 15.57 -26.68
CA LEU A 539 4.93 14.77 -25.58
C LEU A 539 3.81 14.00 -24.86
N GLY A 540 2.70 14.65 -24.53
CA GLY A 540 1.56 14.04 -23.85
C GLY A 540 0.90 12.94 -24.68
N LEU A 541 0.72 13.17 -25.99
CA LEU A 541 0.20 12.17 -26.91
C LEU A 541 1.14 10.97 -27.05
N LYS A 542 2.46 11.22 -27.13
CA LYS A 542 3.49 10.19 -27.14
C LYS A 542 3.44 9.33 -25.86
N TYR A 543 3.23 9.94 -24.70
CA TYR A 543 3.11 9.22 -23.42
C TYR A 543 1.87 8.32 -23.32
N CYS A 544 0.84 8.51 -24.15
CA CYS A 544 -0.28 7.57 -24.24
C CYS A 544 0.15 6.17 -24.72
N LEU A 545 1.30 6.08 -25.39
CA LEU A 545 1.87 4.86 -25.96
C LEU A 545 2.97 4.23 -25.08
N HIS A 546 3.32 4.86 -23.96
CA HIS A 546 4.39 4.42 -23.07
C HIS A 546 4.17 2.98 -22.55
N PRO A 547 5.18 2.15 -22.23
CA PRO A 547 4.98 0.77 -21.76
C PRO A 547 4.51 0.62 -20.30
N ASP A 548 4.85 1.54 -19.40
CA ASP A 548 4.38 1.52 -18.01
C ASP A 548 2.92 2.02 -17.86
N HIS A 549 2.15 1.34 -17.01
CA HIS A 549 0.74 1.65 -16.77
C HIS A 549 0.52 3.04 -16.17
N GLU A 550 1.26 3.42 -15.12
CA GLU A 550 1.04 4.71 -14.46
C GLU A 550 1.53 5.85 -15.32
N VAL A 551 2.63 5.68 -16.05
CA VAL A 551 3.08 6.70 -16.99
C VAL A 551 2.02 6.90 -18.07
N ARG A 552 1.49 5.85 -18.71
CA ARG A 552 0.39 6.05 -19.67
C ARG A 552 -0.81 6.74 -19.05
N ARG A 553 -1.19 6.35 -17.84
CA ARG A 553 -2.43 6.79 -17.21
C ARG A 553 -2.34 8.23 -16.64
N GLU A 554 -1.32 8.53 -15.86
CA GLU A 554 -1.16 9.82 -15.16
C GLU A 554 -0.60 10.93 -16.07
N ILE A 555 0.29 10.55 -16.99
CA ILE A 555 1.02 11.46 -17.86
C ILE A 555 0.30 11.58 -19.21
N GLY A 556 0.19 10.48 -19.95
CA GLY A 556 -0.44 10.48 -21.28
C GLY A 556 -1.95 10.75 -21.25
N ALA A 557 -2.74 9.81 -20.74
CA ALA A 557 -4.18 9.95 -20.60
C ALA A 557 -4.56 11.13 -19.69
N GLY A 558 -3.75 11.42 -18.66
CA GLY A 558 -3.90 12.63 -17.86
C GLY A 558 -3.80 13.92 -18.68
N TYR A 559 -2.85 14.00 -19.63
CA TYR A 559 -2.76 15.13 -20.57
C TYR A 559 -4.00 15.22 -21.44
N VAL A 560 -4.42 14.12 -22.06
CA VAL A 560 -5.62 14.03 -22.92
C VAL A 560 -6.86 14.52 -22.17
N LYS A 561 -7.04 14.06 -20.93
CA LYS A 561 -8.11 14.45 -20.03
C LYS A 561 -8.10 15.96 -19.70
N ARG A 562 -6.96 16.47 -19.21
CA ARG A 562 -6.84 17.87 -18.75
C ARG A 562 -6.94 18.90 -19.88
N ASN A 563 -6.58 18.51 -21.11
CA ASN A 563 -6.57 19.39 -22.27
C ASN A 563 -7.70 19.10 -23.27
N GLU A 564 -8.70 18.32 -22.84
CA GLU A 564 -9.94 18.07 -23.58
C GLU A 564 -9.74 17.53 -25.01
N GLN A 565 -8.82 16.58 -25.17
CA GLN A 565 -8.45 16.03 -26.48
C GLN A 565 -9.39 14.90 -26.93
N ASP A 566 -10.67 15.18 -27.13
CA ASP A 566 -11.71 14.15 -27.34
C ASP A 566 -11.51 13.33 -28.63
N LYS A 567 -11.02 13.95 -29.72
CA LYS A 567 -10.63 13.23 -30.95
C LYS A 567 -9.52 12.22 -30.70
N GLN A 568 -8.61 12.52 -29.77
CA GLN A 568 -7.56 11.59 -29.38
C GLN A 568 -8.12 10.40 -28.60
N VAL A 569 -9.13 10.61 -27.75
CA VAL A 569 -9.79 9.50 -27.03
C VAL A 569 -10.33 8.47 -28.02
N ILE A 570 -11.02 8.91 -29.08
CA ILE A 570 -11.52 8.02 -30.15
C ILE A 570 -10.37 7.27 -30.84
N ALA A 571 -9.31 7.98 -31.22
CA ALA A 571 -8.14 7.34 -31.85
C ALA A 571 -7.49 6.28 -30.94
N MET A 572 -7.43 6.54 -29.63
CA MET A 572 -6.91 5.59 -28.64
C MET A 572 -7.85 4.39 -28.41
N LEU A 573 -9.17 4.60 -28.43
CA LEU A 573 -10.15 3.50 -28.34
C LEU A 573 -10.05 2.55 -29.53
N LYS A 574 -9.73 3.06 -30.73
CA LYS A 574 -9.52 2.24 -31.95
C LYS A 574 -8.15 1.57 -32.01
N HIS A 575 -7.26 1.85 -31.07
CA HIS A 575 -5.88 1.36 -31.12
C HIS A 575 -5.82 -0.16 -30.91
N LYS A 576 -4.92 -0.86 -31.63
CA LYS A 576 -4.78 -2.33 -31.57
C LYS A 576 -4.23 -2.87 -30.23
N ASP A 577 -3.41 -2.07 -29.55
CA ASP A 577 -2.80 -2.43 -28.26
C ASP A 577 -3.78 -2.14 -27.11
N ALA A 578 -4.10 -3.17 -26.32
CA ALA A 578 -5.07 -3.10 -25.23
C ALA A 578 -4.69 -2.06 -24.16
N ARG A 579 -3.39 -1.77 -24.01
CA ARG A 579 -2.89 -0.80 -23.05
C ARG A 579 -3.32 0.63 -23.38
N VAL A 580 -3.41 0.95 -24.68
CA VAL A 580 -3.83 2.27 -25.17
C VAL A 580 -5.34 2.43 -25.04
N ARG A 581 -6.12 1.38 -25.36
CA ARG A 581 -7.58 1.36 -25.14
C ARG A 581 -7.92 1.55 -23.66
N ARG A 582 -7.23 0.85 -22.76
CA ARG A 582 -7.40 1.01 -21.29
C ARG A 582 -7.11 2.43 -20.82
N ALA A 583 -6.09 3.08 -21.39
CA ALA A 583 -5.76 4.47 -21.06
C ALA A 583 -6.86 5.43 -21.54
N ALA A 584 -7.45 5.19 -22.71
CA ALA A 584 -8.58 5.98 -23.23
C ALA A 584 -9.81 5.87 -22.34
N LEU A 585 -10.17 4.65 -21.91
CA LEU A 585 -11.30 4.42 -21.00
C LEU A 585 -11.10 5.15 -19.66
N SER A 586 -9.85 5.31 -19.20
CA SER A 586 -9.54 6.06 -17.97
C SER A 586 -9.71 7.57 -18.12
N VAL A 587 -9.67 8.10 -19.34
CA VAL A 587 -10.06 9.49 -19.64
C VAL A 587 -11.57 9.65 -19.47
N ILE A 588 -12.36 8.65 -19.91
CA ILE A 588 -13.83 8.71 -19.84
C ILE A 588 -14.33 8.48 -18.41
N HIS A 589 -13.86 7.43 -17.74
CA HIS A 589 -14.25 7.10 -16.38
C HIS A 589 -13.08 6.52 -15.57
N SER A 590 -12.70 7.19 -14.48
CA SER A 590 -11.64 6.72 -13.57
C SER A 590 -11.95 7.00 -12.10
N VAL A 591 -11.47 6.11 -11.22
CA VAL A 591 -11.68 6.17 -9.75
C VAL A 591 -10.35 6.29 -9.01
N HIS A 592 -9.61 7.36 -9.30
CA HIS A 592 -8.29 7.62 -8.74
C HIS A 592 -8.23 8.96 -7.99
N LYS A 593 -7.95 8.93 -6.68
CA LYS A 593 -8.02 10.11 -5.79
C LYS A 593 -9.38 10.83 -5.86
N GLY A 594 -10.44 10.05 -6.03
CA GLY A 594 -11.79 10.53 -6.33
C GLY A 594 -12.32 9.90 -7.62
N THR A 595 -13.57 10.20 -7.95
CA THR A 595 -14.21 9.74 -9.18
C THR A 595 -14.15 10.86 -10.22
N HIS A 596 -13.68 10.53 -11.42
CA HIS A 596 -13.79 11.37 -12.59
C HIS A 596 -14.64 10.68 -13.65
N ILE A 597 -15.59 11.44 -14.19
CA ILE A 597 -16.45 11.05 -15.29
C ILE A 597 -16.36 12.19 -16.31
N LEU A 598 -16.19 11.85 -17.59
CA LEU A 598 -16.24 12.81 -18.68
C LEU A 598 -17.62 13.47 -18.69
N PRO A 599 -17.72 14.81 -18.85
CA PRO A 599 -19.00 15.47 -18.93
C PRO A 599 -19.89 14.87 -20.04
N PRO A 600 -21.20 14.67 -19.82
CA PRO A 600 -22.09 14.01 -20.79
C PRO A 600 -22.03 14.62 -22.19
N GLU A 601 -21.89 15.94 -22.30
CA GLU A 601 -21.80 16.69 -23.56
C GLU A 601 -20.53 16.39 -24.38
N ARG A 602 -19.50 15.83 -23.75
CA ARG A 602 -18.24 15.41 -24.39
C ARG A 602 -18.20 13.91 -24.68
N LEU A 603 -19.15 13.15 -24.15
CA LEU A 603 -19.25 11.71 -24.39
C LEU A 603 -20.01 11.44 -25.70
N THR A 604 -19.27 11.36 -26.80
CA THR A 604 -19.85 11.17 -28.14
C THR A 604 -20.45 9.78 -28.35
N ASP A 605 -21.41 9.67 -29.28
CA ASP A 605 -21.98 8.37 -29.69
C ASP A 605 -20.91 7.40 -30.19
N GLU A 606 -19.93 7.89 -30.94
CA GLU A 606 -18.82 7.06 -31.43
C GLU A 606 -18.00 6.46 -30.28
N MET A 607 -17.74 7.23 -29.22
CA MET A 607 -17.06 6.69 -28.02
C MET A 607 -17.91 5.60 -27.36
N ALA A 608 -19.22 5.85 -27.19
CA ALA A 608 -20.13 4.88 -26.60
C ALA A 608 -20.17 3.57 -27.40
N ASP A 609 -20.30 3.67 -28.73
CA ASP A 609 -20.38 2.51 -29.61
C ASP A 609 -19.07 1.70 -29.62
N LEU A 610 -17.91 2.37 -29.55
CA LEU A 610 -16.61 1.70 -29.40
C LEU A 610 -16.48 0.98 -28.05
N VAL A 611 -16.95 1.57 -26.95
CA VAL A 611 -16.94 0.93 -25.63
C VAL A 611 -17.85 -0.31 -25.62
N ILE A 612 -19.04 -0.21 -26.23
CA ILE A 612 -19.97 -1.34 -26.36
C ILE A 612 -19.39 -2.44 -27.27
N ALA A 613 -18.70 -2.07 -28.35
CA ALA A 613 -18.01 -3.04 -29.20
C ALA A 613 -16.94 -3.82 -28.41
N MET A 614 -16.14 -3.14 -27.59
CA MET A 614 -15.17 -3.78 -26.69
C MET A 614 -15.87 -4.75 -25.73
N LEU A 615 -16.97 -4.33 -25.10
CA LEU A 615 -17.74 -5.17 -24.17
C LEU A 615 -18.18 -6.50 -24.80
N ASN A 616 -18.58 -6.48 -26.07
CA ASN A 616 -19.09 -7.63 -26.79
C ASN A 616 -18.01 -8.49 -27.46
N ASP A 617 -16.76 -8.03 -27.52
CA ASP A 617 -15.65 -8.82 -28.07
C ASP A 617 -15.17 -9.89 -27.07
N PRO A 618 -15.30 -11.19 -27.36
CA PRO A 618 -14.82 -12.25 -26.48
C PRO A 618 -13.29 -12.34 -26.38
N LYS A 619 -12.56 -11.72 -27.30
CA LYS A 619 -11.08 -11.70 -27.33
C LYS A 619 -10.48 -10.46 -26.65
N GLU A 620 -11.31 -9.52 -26.23
CA GLU A 620 -10.84 -8.31 -25.57
C GLU A 620 -10.22 -8.63 -24.20
N SER A 621 -9.24 -7.81 -23.81
CA SER A 621 -8.57 -7.88 -22.52
C SER A 621 -9.57 -7.69 -21.38
N TRP A 622 -9.54 -8.57 -20.38
CA TRP A 622 -10.37 -8.42 -19.19
C TRP A 622 -10.08 -7.10 -18.46
N TRP A 623 -8.84 -6.62 -18.51
CA TRP A 623 -8.51 -5.32 -17.92
C TRP A 623 -9.07 -4.13 -18.69
N VAL A 624 -9.27 -4.26 -20.01
CA VAL A 624 -10.02 -3.28 -20.82
C VAL A 624 -11.51 -3.36 -20.49
N ILE A 625 -12.07 -4.58 -20.48
CA ILE A 625 -13.49 -4.84 -20.15
C ILE A 625 -13.87 -4.27 -18.79
N GLU A 626 -13.04 -4.46 -17.77
CA GLU A 626 -13.28 -3.92 -16.43
C GLU A 626 -13.55 -2.41 -16.45
N ASN A 627 -12.78 -1.66 -17.22
CA ASN A 627 -12.99 -0.21 -17.31
C ASN A 627 -14.10 0.16 -18.29
N ALA A 628 -14.30 -0.63 -19.35
CA ALA A 628 -15.41 -0.46 -20.27
C ALA A 628 -16.74 -0.58 -19.54
N LEU A 629 -16.89 -1.56 -18.65
CA LEU A 629 -18.06 -1.71 -17.77
C LEU A 629 -18.30 -0.47 -16.90
N ARG A 630 -17.25 0.17 -16.39
CA ARG A 630 -17.40 1.46 -15.68
C ARG A 630 -17.81 2.62 -16.57
N VAL A 631 -17.36 2.64 -17.83
CA VAL A 631 -17.85 3.64 -18.78
C VAL A 631 -19.31 3.37 -19.12
N VAL A 632 -19.71 2.10 -19.26
CA VAL A 632 -21.11 1.71 -19.50
C VAL A 632 -22.05 2.18 -18.39
N SER A 633 -21.59 2.26 -17.13
CA SER A 633 -22.44 2.74 -16.02
C SER A 633 -22.87 4.20 -16.13
N VAL A 634 -22.26 4.98 -17.03
CA VAL A 634 -22.62 6.39 -17.28
C VAL A 634 -23.20 6.62 -18.68
N LEU A 635 -23.40 5.56 -19.46
CA LEU A 635 -24.04 5.65 -20.78
C LEU A 635 -25.58 5.73 -20.66
N PRO A 636 -26.27 6.33 -21.65
CA PRO A 636 -27.73 6.32 -21.71
C PRO A 636 -28.30 4.91 -21.70
N LYS A 637 -29.39 4.70 -20.94
CA LYS A 637 -30.08 3.40 -20.78
C LYS A 637 -30.39 2.74 -22.12
N GLU A 638 -30.77 3.50 -23.13
CA GLU A 638 -31.18 3.03 -24.45
C GLU A 638 -30.03 2.34 -25.19
N LYS A 639 -28.77 2.77 -24.94
CA LYS A 639 -27.58 2.11 -25.47
C LYS A 639 -27.15 0.91 -24.64
N VAL A 640 -27.42 0.89 -23.34
CA VAL A 640 -26.96 -0.17 -22.43
C VAL A 640 -27.91 -1.37 -22.41
N ALA A 641 -29.22 -1.13 -22.39
CA ALA A 641 -30.24 -2.17 -22.24
C ALA A 641 -30.16 -3.31 -23.28
N PRO A 642 -29.82 -3.07 -24.57
CA PRO A 642 -29.65 -4.14 -25.55
C PRO A 642 -28.53 -5.15 -25.21
N HIS A 643 -27.62 -4.80 -24.31
CA HIS A 643 -26.48 -5.63 -23.91
C HIS A 643 -26.65 -6.26 -22.53
N LEU A 644 -27.88 -6.31 -22.00
CA LEU A 644 -28.18 -6.82 -20.66
C LEU A 644 -27.60 -8.23 -20.42
N ASP A 645 -27.77 -9.16 -21.36
CA ASP A 645 -27.26 -10.53 -21.20
C ASP A 645 -25.73 -10.56 -21.07
N ARG A 646 -25.03 -9.65 -21.78
CA ARG A 646 -23.58 -9.53 -21.68
C ARG A 646 -23.15 -8.95 -20.32
N LEU A 647 -23.91 -8.01 -19.77
CA LEU A 647 -23.66 -7.48 -18.42
C LEU A 647 -23.90 -8.54 -17.34
N LEU A 648 -24.96 -9.35 -17.49
CA LEU A 648 -25.27 -10.46 -16.58
C LEU A 648 -24.21 -11.57 -16.68
N PHE A 649 -23.64 -11.82 -17.87
CA PHE A 649 -22.49 -12.70 -18.02
C PHE A 649 -21.29 -12.25 -17.16
N PHE A 650 -20.96 -10.96 -17.16
CA PHE A 650 -19.86 -10.44 -16.34
C PHE A 650 -20.20 -10.39 -14.85
N LEU A 651 -21.46 -10.20 -14.47
CA LEU A 651 -21.92 -10.30 -13.08
C LEU A 651 -21.71 -11.72 -12.52
N ALA A 652 -21.92 -12.75 -13.35
CA ALA A 652 -21.74 -14.15 -12.99
C ALA A 652 -20.29 -14.65 -13.10
N HIS A 653 -19.34 -13.81 -13.51
CA HIS A 653 -17.97 -14.22 -13.76
C HIS A 653 -17.17 -14.49 -12.47
N ASP A 654 -16.30 -15.50 -12.47
CA ASP A 654 -15.43 -15.87 -11.35
C ASP A 654 -14.39 -14.80 -10.94
N GLU A 655 -14.28 -13.70 -11.68
CA GLU A 655 -13.30 -12.65 -11.44
C GLU A 655 -14.03 -11.45 -10.85
N TRP A 656 -13.78 -11.21 -9.57
CA TRP A 656 -14.50 -10.20 -8.82
C TRP A 656 -14.29 -8.78 -9.36
N TRP A 657 -13.18 -8.50 -10.05
CA TRP A 657 -12.99 -7.22 -10.75
C TRP A 657 -14.06 -6.98 -11.80
N LEU A 658 -14.44 -8.02 -12.56
CA LEU A 658 -15.47 -7.97 -13.58
C LEU A 658 -16.86 -7.94 -12.94
N GLN A 659 -17.09 -8.73 -11.89
CA GLN A 659 -18.37 -8.67 -11.13
C GLN A 659 -18.62 -7.28 -10.56
N HIS A 660 -17.60 -6.69 -9.93
CA HIS A 660 -17.67 -5.34 -9.37
C HIS A 660 -18.03 -4.32 -10.44
N ALA A 661 -17.31 -4.31 -11.57
CA ALA A 661 -17.56 -3.35 -12.63
C ALA A 661 -18.92 -3.59 -13.33
N ALA A 662 -19.32 -4.84 -13.50
CA ALA A 662 -20.63 -5.20 -14.05
C ALA A 662 -21.77 -4.75 -13.13
N LEU A 663 -21.59 -4.84 -11.82
CA LEU A 663 -22.57 -4.35 -10.85
C LEU A 663 -22.73 -2.83 -10.93
N GLN A 664 -21.65 -2.08 -11.15
CA GLN A 664 -21.71 -0.63 -11.44
C GLN A 664 -22.49 -0.36 -12.73
N ALA A 665 -22.18 -1.09 -13.82
CA ALA A 665 -22.87 -0.98 -15.10
C ALA A 665 -24.38 -1.28 -15.02
N LEU A 666 -24.75 -2.26 -14.19
CA LEU A 666 -26.13 -2.70 -13.99
C LEU A 666 -26.94 -1.80 -13.05
N ALA A 667 -26.30 -0.99 -12.20
CA ALA A 667 -26.98 -0.26 -11.13
C ALA A 667 -28.15 0.62 -11.62
N PRO A 668 -28.04 1.39 -12.72
CA PRO A 668 -29.17 2.16 -13.25
C PRO A 668 -30.33 1.28 -13.75
N LEU A 669 -30.03 0.14 -14.37
CA LEU A 669 -31.06 -0.80 -14.88
C LEU A 669 -31.68 -1.64 -13.76
N ALA A 670 -30.93 -1.92 -12.68
CA ALA A 670 -31.39 -2.69 -11.54
C ALA A 670 -32.55 -2.01 -10.79
N VAL A 671 -32.66 -0.67 -10.92
CA VAL A 671 -33.74 0.13 -10.31
C VAL A 671 -34.78 0.60 -11.34
N ASP A 672 -34.68 0.16 -12.58
CA ASP A 672 -35.60 0.52 -13.65
C ASP A 672 -36.78 -0.45 -13.74
N ASP A 673 -37.99 0.10 -13.87
CA ASP A 673 -39.25 -0.65 -13.92
C ASP A 673 -39.29 -1.75 -14.98
N ALA A 674 -38.57 -1.60 -16.09
CA ALA A 674 -38.56 -2.58 -17.18
C ALA A 674 -37.57 -3.73 -16.97
N TYR A 675 -36.54 -3.55 -16.15
CA TYR A 675 -35.40 -4.47 -16.10
C TYR A 675 -35.12 -5.08 -14.71
N TYR A 676 -35.57 -4.45 -13.62
CA TYR A 676 -35.27 -4.86 -12.25
C TYR A 676 -35.51 -6.36 -12.00
N ALA A 677 -36.63 -6.90 -12.51
CA ALA A 677 -37.04 -8.29 -12.28
C ALA A 677 -36.07 -9.32 -12.88
N LYS A 678 -35.33 -8.96 -13.93
CA LYS A 678 -34.30 -9.83 -14.54
C LYS A 678 -32.95 -9.69 -13.84
N ILE A 679 -32.67 -8.53 -13.25
CA ILE A 679 -31.34 -8.17 -12.73
C ILE A 679 -31.19 -8.52 -11.25
N LEU A 680 -32.15 -8.10 -10.41
CA LEU A 680 -32.03 -8.22 -8.96
C LEU A 680 -31.82 -9.68 -8.50
N PRO A 681 -32.53 -10.70 -9.02
CA PRO A 681 -32.26 -12.08 -8.62
C PRO A 681 -30.82 -12.54 -8.88
N LYS A 682 -30.21 -12.07 -9.98
CA LYS A 682 -28.81 -12.38 -10.32
C LYS A 682 -27.82 -11.67 -9.41
N ILE A 683 -28.15 -10.46 -8.95
CA ILE A 683 -27.36 -9.76 -7.93
C ILE A 683 -27.44 -10.51 -6.59
N GLY A 684 -28.64 -10.95 -6.19
CA GLY A 684 -28.83 -11.76 -4.98
C GLY A 684 -28.00 -13.04 -4.98
N ASP A 685 -28.05 -13.78 -6.10
CA ASP A 685 -27.25 -15.00 -6.30
C ASP A 685 -25.73 -14.73 -6.20
N MET A 686 -25.26 -13.64 -6.82
CA MET A 686 -23.86 -13.21 -6.69
C MET A 686 -23.50 -12.93 -5.22
N VAL A 687 -24.36 -12.25 -4.45
CA VAL A 687 -24.09 -11.92 -3.04
C VAL A 687 -23.96 -13.17 -2.17
N VAL A 688 -24.83 -14.16 -2.37
CA VAL A 688 -24.84 -15.41 -1.59
C VAL A 688 -23.54 -16.20 -1.75
N HIS A 689 -22.96 -16.20 -2.95
CA HIS A 689 -21.78 -17.01 -3.28
C HIS A 689 -20.45 -16.25 -3.17
N ASN A 690 -20.45 -15.01 -2.69
CA ASN A 690 -19.26 -14.15 -2.71
C ASN A 690 -18.67 -13.90 -1.32
N THR A 691 -17.44 -14.39 -1.12
CA THR A 691 -16.66 -14.14 0.10
C THR A 691 -15.60 -13.06 -0.10
N ARG A 692 -15.59 -12.35 -1.22
CA ARG A 692 -14.71 -11.19 -1.48
C ARG A 692 -15.47 -9.89 -1.23
N ALA A 693 -15.30 -9.34 -0.04
CA ALA A 693 -15.98 -8.11 0.38
C ALA A 693 -15.94 -6.96 -0.68
N PRO A 694 -14.83 -6.72 -1.41
CA PRO A 694 -14.80 -5.65 -2.42
C PRO A 694 -15.75 -5.82 -3.60
N ALA A 695 -16.13 -7.06 -3.92
CA ALA A 695 -16.99 -7.35 -5.07
C ALA A 695 -18.38 -6.73 -4.92
N THR A 696 -18.91 -6.71 -3.70
CA THR A 696 -20.28 -6.25 -3.39
C THR A 696 -20.36 -4.78 -3.00
N ASN A 697 -19.23 -4.06 -2.95
CA ASN A 697 -19.20 -2.62 -2.63
C ASN A 697 -20.17 -1.77 -3.49
N PRO A 698 -20.32 -2.02 -4.82
CA PRO A 698 -21.24 -1.23 -5.65
C PRO A 698 -22.73 -1.42 -5.31
N ILE A 699 -23.13 -2.41 -4.48
CA ILE A 699 -24.52 -2.54 -4.02
C ILE A 699 -24.98 -1.27 -3.29
N ARG A 700 -24.06 -0.55 -2.64
CA ARG A 700 -24.37 0.74 -2.01
C ARG A 700 -25.01 1.72 -3.00
N GLU A 701 -24.51 1.77 -4.24
CA GLU A 701 -25.05 2.63 -5.29
C GLU A 701 -26.47 2.23 -5.66
N ILE A 702 -26.73 0.93 -5.80
CA ILE A 702 -28.08 0.38 -6.02
C ILE A 702 -29.02 0.79 -4.89
N THR A 703 -28.60 0.62 -3.62
CA THR A 703 -29.44 1.01 -2.47
C THR A 703 -29.72 2.50 -2.40
N THR A 704 -28.79 3.34 -2.85
CA THR A 704 -29.02 4.79 -3.00
C THR A 704 -30.05 5.07 -4.07
N LEU A 705 -29.91 4.46 -5.25
CA LEU A 705 -30.83 4.64 -6.38
C LEU A 705 -32.25 4.08 -6.10
N LEU A 706 -32.36 3.03 -5.28
CA LEU A 706 -33.64 2.46 -4.87
C LEU A 706 -34.54 3.50 -4.17
N LYS A 707 -33.98 4.49 -3.48
CA LYS A 707 -34.78 5.52 -2.76
C LYS A 707 -35.68 6.35 -3.67
N SER A 708 -35.30 6.50 -4.94
CA SER A 708 -36.09 7.21 -5.96
C SER A 708 -36.82 6.26 -6.92
N ALA A 709 -36.68 4.94 -6.77
CA ALA A 709 -37.35 3.96 -7.63
C ALA A 709 -38.84 3.81 -7.29
N SER A 710 -39.61 3.16 -8.16
CA SER A 710 -41.03 2.89 -7.91
C SER A 710 -41.23 1.95 -6.70
N PRO A 711 -42.37 2.00 -5.99
CA PRO A 711 -42.60 1.17 -4.81
C PRO A 711 -42.40 -0.34 -5.03
N LYS A 712 -42.80 -0.86 -6.21
CA LYS A 712 -42.59 -2.28 -6.57
C LYS A 712 -41.11 -2.63 -6.71
N VAL A 713 -40.29 -1.72 -7.24
CA VAL A 713 -38.84 -1.92 -7.39
C VAL A 713 -38.15 -1.81 -6.04
N GLN A 714 -38.55 -0.85 -5.19
CA GLN A 714 -38.08 -0.76 -3.80
C GLN A 714 -38.33 -2.05 -3.04
N GLN A 715 -39.54 -2.61 -3.15
CA GLN A 715 -39.90 -3.89 -2.55
C GLN A 715 -39.02 -5.02 -3.09
N ALA A 716 -38.86 -5.14 -4.41
CA ALA A 716 -38.05 -6.18 -5.02
C ALA A 716 -36.56 -6.10 -4.62
N GLY A 717 -36.00 -4.88 -4.57
CA GLY A 717 -34.62 -4.66 -4.12
C GLY A 717 -34.41 -5.07 -2.66
N ARG A 718 -35.36 -4.72 -1.79
CA ARG A 718 -35.35 -5.14 -0.38
C ARG A 718 -35.48 -6.65 -0.25
N SER A 719 -36.43 -7.26 -0.95
CA SER A 719 -36.63 -8.72 -0.97
C SER A 719 -35.39 -9.48 -1.42
N MET A 720 -34.71 -8.98 -2.46
CA MET A 720 -33.45 -9.55 -2.94
C MET A 720 -32.37 -9.54 -1.84
N LEU A 721 -32.18 -8.41 -1.15
CA LEU A 721 -31.16 -8.30 -0.11
C LEU A 721 -31.49 -9.14 1.13
N THR A 722 -32.77 -9.18 1.55
CA THR A 722 -33.20 -10.03 2.67
C THR A 722 -33.08 -11.51 2.33
N GLN A 723 -33.41 -11.91 1.10
CA GLN A 723 -33.24 -13.29 0.65
C GLN A 723 -31.75 -13.66 0.63
N ALA A 724 -30.90 -12.80 0.08
CA ALA A 724 -29.46 -13.02 0.07
C ALA A 724 -28.88 -13.13 1.50
N TYR A 725 -29.40 -12.36 2.46
CA TYR A 725 -29.02 -12.47 3.87
C TYR A 725 -29.46 -13.81 4.49
N SER A 726 -30.67 -14.27 4.21
CA SER A 726 -31.18 -15.55 4.72
C SER A 726 -30.44 -16.73 4.11
N ASP A 727 -30.20 -16.68 2.80
CA ASP A 727 -29.56 -17.76 2.03
C ASP A 727 -28.04 -17.79 2.17
N PHE A 728 -27.42 -16.71 2.68
CA PHE A 728 -25.98 -16.71 2.89
C PHE A 728 -25.57 -17.89 3.81
N PRO A 729 -24.59 -18.72 3.45
CA PRO A 729 -24.29 -19.96 4.16
C PRO A 729 -24.10 -19.80 5.66
N ALA A 730 -24.57 -20.76 6.46
CA ALA A 730 -24.34 -20.78 7.91
C ALA A 730 -22.90 -21.19 8.29
N GLU A 731 -22.22 -21.88 7.37
CA GLU A 731 -20.85 -22.31 7.46
C GLU A 731 -20.17 -22.07 6.10
N ILE A 732 -18.91 -21.63 6.11
CA ILE A 732 -18.13 -21.38 4.89
C ILE A 732 -16.94 -22.35 4.89
N THR A 733 -16.78 -23.09 3.80
CA THR A 733 -15.69 -24.06 3.66
C THR A 733 -14.44 -23.44 3.04
N PRO A 734 -13.24 -23.84 3.49
CA PRO A 734 -12.00 -23.40 2.88
C PRO A 734 -11.86 -23.96 1.45
N PRO A 735 -11.11 -23.27 0.57
CA PRO A 735 -10.89 -23.74 -0.79
C PRO A 735 -9.95 -24.96 -0.91
N ALA A 736 -9.13 -25.24 0.11
CA ALA A 736 -8.26 -26.41 0.22
C ALA A 736 -9.02 -27.65 0.72
N GLY A 737 -8.53 -28.86 0.42
CA GLY A 737 -9.14 -30.11 0.90
C GLY A 737 -9.07 -30.29 2.43
N ASP A 738 -10.02 -31.05 2.98
CA ASP A 738 -10.38 -31.12 4.41
C ASP A 738 -9.23 -31.47 5.39
N ALA A 739 -8.11 -32.04 4.93
CA ALA A 739 -7.02 -32.46 5.82
C ALA A 739 -6.07 -31.33 6.27
N THR A 740 -6.07 -30.16 5.61
CA THR A 740 -5.02 -29.12 5.84
C THR A 740 -5.51 -27.79 6.42
N ALA A 741 -6.80 -27.62 6.70
CA ALA A 741 -7.37 -26.28 6.88
C ALA A 741 -8.34 -26.11 8.07
N GLU A 742 -8.26 -26.93 9.11
CA GLU A 742 -9.10 -26.75 10.33
C GLU A 742 -8.92 -25.35 10.95
N GLN A 743 -7.68 -24.84 10.97
CA GLN A 743 -7.41 -23.47 11.41
C GLN A 743 -8.14 -22.44 10.53
N LEU A 744 -8.03 -22.56 9.20
CA LEU A 744 -8.65 -21.62 8.27
C LEU A 744 -10.18 -21.71 8.32
N LYS A 745 -10.74 -22.91 8.47
CA LYS A 745 -12.17 -23.14 8.69
C LYS A 745 -12.67 -22.39 9.93
N GLY A 746 -11.99 -22.56 11.07
CA GLY A 746 -12.30 -21.84 12.31
C GLY A 746 -12.21 -20.32 12.14
N ASP A 747 -11.18 -19.83 11.45
CA ASP A 747 -11.02 -18.40 11.17
C ASP A 747 -12.07 -17.85 10.21
N MET A 748 -12.49 -18.62 9.20
CA MET A 748 -13.56 -18.24 8.29
C MET A 748 -14.89 -18.09 9.02
N GLN A 749 -15.20 -19.02 9.93
CA GLN A 749 -16.38 -18.93 10.79
C GLN A 749 -16.32 -17.71 11.72
N ARG A 750 -15.13 -17.42 12.27
CA ARG A 750 -14.92 -16.32 13.22
C ARG A 750 -14.91 -14.93 12.57
N TYR A 751 -14.44 -14.82 11.33
CA TYR A 751 -14.14 -13.52 10.72
C TYR A 751 -14.86 -13.28 9.39
N VAL A 752 -14.97 -14.26 8.49
CA VAL A 752 -15.56 -14.05 7.15
C VAL A 752 -17.07 -14.01 7.24
N LEU A 753 -17.67 -15.03 7.85
CA LEU A 753 -19.12 -15.14 7.97
C LEU A 753 -19.74 -13.91 8.66
N PRO A 754 -19.33 -13.51 9.88
CA PRO A 754 -19.98 -12.39 10.56
C PRO A 754 -19.76 -11.05 9.86
N ILE A 755 -18.62 -10.85 9.18
CA ILE A 755 -18.38 -9.61 8.44
C ILE A 755 -19.19 -9.60 7.13
N SER A 756 -19.29 -10.72 6.42
CA SER A 756 -20.10 -10.82 5.19
C SER A 756 -21.58 -10.56 5.49
N LEU A 757 -22.13 -11.21 6.52
CA LEU A 757 -23.50 -10.96 6.99
C LEU A 757 -23.70 -9.51 7.44
N ARG A 758 -22.71 -8.90 8.12
CA ARG A 758 -22.77 -7.48 8.50
C ARG A 758 -22.78 -6.57 7.27
N THR A 759 -22.00 -6.87 6.24
CA THR A 759 -22.00 -6.11 4.98
C THR A 759 -23.35 -6.20 4.29
N ILE A 760 -23.96 -7.39 4.20
CA ILE A 760 -25.31 -7.55 3.63
C ILE A 760 -26.35 -6.81 4.49
N ALA A 761 -26.28 -6.92 5.82
CA ALA A 761 -27.16 -6.20 6.73
C ALA A 761 -27.07 -4.67 6.54
N GLN A 762 -25.87 -4.13 6.33
CA GLN A 762 -25.67 -2.71 6.01
C GLN A 762 -26.33 -2.31 4.69
N GLN A 763 -26.30 -3.19 3.68
CA GLN A 763 -26.98 -2.96 2.41
C GLN A 763 -28.51 -3.01 2.57
N ILE A 764 -29.04 -3.95 3.36
CA ILE A 764 -30.48 -3.99 3.70
C ILE A 764 -30.90 -2.69 4.38
N MET A 765 -30.18 -2.25 5.42
CA MET A 765 -30.50 -1.00 6.15
C MET A 765 -30.48 0.25 5.28
N ALA A 766 -29.68 0.27 4.21
CA ALA A 766 -29.62 1.40 3.28
C ALA A 766 -30.82 1.47 2.33
N ALA A 767 -31.56 0.38 2.15
CA ALA A 767 -32.76 0.33 1.32
C ALA A 767 -33.99 0.95 2.04
N PRO A 768 -35.01 1.39 1.29
CA PRO A 768 -36.27 1.87 1.88
C PRO A 768 -36.94 0.81 2.78
N ASP A 769 -37.34 1.21 3.99
CA ASP A 769 -37.83 0.30 5.05
C ASP A 769 -36.84 -0.81 5.45
N GLY A 770 -35.54 -0.55 5.27
CA GLY A 770 -34.47 -1.53 5.47
C GLY A 770 -34.32 -2.03 6.90
N PHE A 771 -34.48 -1.17 7.90
CA PHE A 771 -34.34 -1.57 9.31
C PHE A 771 -35.41 -2.57 9.75
N ASN A 772 -36.66 -2.39 9.33
CA ASN A 772 -37.74 -3.32 9.65
C ASN A 772 -37.49 -4.68 8.99
N ALA A 773 -37.14 -4.67 7.70
CA ALA A 773 -36.85 -5.89 6.96
C ALA A 773 -35.63 -6.65 7.50
N LEU A 774 -34.56 -5.94 7.89
CA LEU A 774 -33.41 -6.57 8.54
C LEU A 774 -33.81 -7.21 9.86
N TYR A 775 -34.64 -6.57 10.68
CA TYR A 775 -35.07 -7.10 11.97
C TYR A 775 -35.73 -8.47 11.81
N GLN A 776 -36.65 -8.63 10.86
CA GLN A 776 -37.36 -9.89 10.62
C GLN A 776 -36.39 -11.03 10.29
N VAL A 777 -35.58 -10.87 9.23
CA VAL A 777 -34.67 -11.95 8.77
C VAL A 777 -33.52 -12.20 9.74
N ALA A 778 -33.01 -11.17 10.42
CA ALA A 778 -31.95 -11.34 11.39
C ALA A 778 -32.44 -12.04 12.67
N LYS A 779 -33.71 -11.82 13.05
CA LYS A 779 -34.34 -12.48 14.20
C LYS A 779 -34.64 -13.95 13.90
N GLU A 780 -35.07 -14.27 12.69
CA GLU A 780 -35.20 -15.66 12.23
C GLU A 780 -33.86 -16.40 12.27
N ARG A 781 -32.79 -15.74 11.80
CA ARG A 781 -31.44 -16.32 11.79
C ARG A 781 -30.82 -16.43 13.19
N ASN A 782 -31.14 -15.50 14.09
CA ASN A 782 -30.60 -15.44 15.45
C ASN A 782 -31.73 -15.31 16.50
N PRO A 783 -32.53 -16.36 16.72
CA PRO A 783 -33.73 -16.29 17.56
C PRO A 783 -33.42 -15.95 19.03
N GLN A 784 -32.21 -16.24 19.49
CA GLN A 784 -31.76 -15.98 20.86
C GLN A 784 -31.38 -14.52 21.11
N GLU A 785 -31.07 -13.75 20.07
CA GLU A 785 -30.75 -12.33 20.22
C GLU A 785 -32.04 -11.50 20.22
N ALA A 786 -32.26 -10.69 21.27
CA ALA A 786 -33.44 -9.82 21.34
C ALA A 786 -33.46 -8.79 20.20
N LEU A 787 -32.29 -8.26 19.85
CA LEU A 787 -32.10 -7.31 18.75
C LEU A 787 -30.76 -7.58 18.04
N PRO A 788 -30.73 -8.46 17.03
CA PRO A 788 -29.55 -8.66 16.18
C PRO A 788 -29.09 -7.33 15.59
N TYR A 789 -27.77 -7.11 15.46
CA TYR A 789 -27.19 -5.82 15.05
C TYR A 789 -27.60 -4.62 15.92
N LYS A 790 -27.87 -4.84 17.22
CA LYS A 790 -28.22 -3.83 18.23
C LYS A 790 -27.55 -2.48 18.04
N GLN A 791 -26.23 -2.44 17.84
CA GLN A 791 -25.49 -1.18 17.71
C GLN A 791 -25.94 -0.34 16.49
N ASN A 792 -26.37 -0.97 15.40
CA ASN A 792 -26.85 -0.28 14.22
C ASN A 792 -28.22 0.38 14.46
N TYR A 793 -29.16 -0.32 15.10
CA TYR A 793 -30.44 0.27 15.52
C TYR A 793 -30.24 1.38 16.54
N ILE A 794 -29.31 1.18 17.49
CA ILE A 794 -28.93 2.24 18.42
C ILE A 794 -28.36 3.43 17.66
N SER A 795 -27.48 3.27 16.69
CA SER A 795 -26.89 4.44 16.00
C SER A 795 -27.84 5.13 15.00
N ALA A 796 -28.98 4.53 14.67
CA ALA A 796 -29.93 5.07 13.70
C ALA A 796 -30.81 6.19 14.28
N ASP A 797 -31.32 7.05 13.41
CA ASP A 797 -32.35 8.02 13.78
C ASP A 797 -33.69 7.30 13.92
N TYR A 798 -34.31 7.38 15.10
CA TYR A 798 -35.61 6.78 15.40
C TYR A 798 -36.72 7.22 14.44
N SER A 799 -36.61 8.45 13.89
CA SER A 799 -37.58 8.96 12.91
C SER A 799 -37.66 8.07 11.67
N THR A 800 -36.55 7.42 11.31
CA THR A 800 -36.41 6.57 10.12
C THR A 800 -37.00 5.16 10.28
N PHE A 801 -37.42 4.77 11.48
CA PHE A 801 -38.04 3.47 11.72
C PHE A 801 -39.52 3.46 11.31
N SER A 802 -39.94 2.35 10.71
CA SER A 802 -41.36 2.10 10.42
C SER A 802 -42.19 2.02 11.70
N PRO A 803 -43.51 2.25 11.64
CA PRO A 803 -44.40 2.09 12.79
C PRO A 803 -44.27 0.71 13.44
N GLU A 804 -44.16 -0.35 12.65
CA GLU A 804 -44.04 -1.74 13.12
C GLU A 804 -42.75 -1.93 13.91
N LEU A 805 -41.63 -1.42 13.38
CA LEU A 805 -40.34 -1.54 14.04
C LEU A 805 -40.29 -0.73 15.33
N LYS A 806 -40.92 0.44 15.38
CA LYS A 806 -41.01 1.29 16.59
C LYS A 806 -41.69 0.55 17.74
N VAL A 807 -42.77 -0.18 17.46
CA VAL A 807 -43.49 -0.99 18.46
C VAL A 807 -42.58 -2.07 19.04
N VAL A 808 -41.73 -2.67 18.23
CA VAL A 808 -40.83 -3.77 18.64
C VAL A 808 -39.58 -3.26 19.38
N ILE A 809 -38.92 -2.22 18.86
CA ILE A 809 -37.64 -1.75 19.39
C ILE A 809 -37.81 -0.98 20.70
N LYS A 810 -38.90 -0.22 20.86
CA LYS A 810 -39.14 0.60 22.05
C LYS A 810 -39.04 -0.19 23.37
N PRO A 811 -39.75 -1.32 23.57
CA PRO A 811 -39.62 -2.11 24.80
C PRO A 811 -38.23 -2.71 24.95
N ILE A 812 -37.58 -3.17 23.87
CA ILE A 812 -36.21 -3.70 23.94
C ILE A 812 -35.24 -2.63 24.48
N ILE A 813 -35.33 -1.40 23.97
CA ILE A 813 -34.48 -0.29 24.45
C ILE A 813 -34.77 0.01 25.92
N LEU A 814 -36.03 0.22 26.27
CA LEU A 814 -36.41 0.70 27.60
C LEU A 814 -36.27 -0.36 28.70
N GLU A 815 -36.57 -1.62 28.40
CA GLU A 815 -36.64 -2.70 29.40
C GLU A 815 -35.37 -3.54 29.47
N GLN A 816 -34.52 -3.51 28.43
CA GLN A 816 -33.28 -4.30 28.41
C GLN A 816 -32.04 -3.40 28.29
N LEU A 817 -31.99 -2.54 27.27
CA LEU A 817 -30.74 -1.83 26.94
C LEU A 817 -30.44 -0.69 27.90
N VAL A 818 -31.46 0.07 28.31
CA VAL A 818 -31.34 1.12 29.33
C VAL A 818 -30.90 0.52 30.67
N PRO A 819 -31.55 -0.52 31.22
CA PRO A 819 -31.08 -1.19 32.44
C PRO A 819 -29.65 -1.75 32.34
N GLU A 820 -29.30 -2.41 31.22
CA GLU A 820 -27.95 -2.92 30.98
C GLU A 820 -26.91 -1.80 30.98
N PHE A 821 -27.21 -0.67 30.31
CA PHE A 821 -26.34 0.50 30.26
C PHE A 821 -26.17 1.14 31.64
N VAL A 822 -27.27 1.34 32.37
CA VAL A 822 -27.25 1.91 33.73
C VAL A 822 -26.45 1.03 34.67
N SER A 823 -26.66 -0.29 34.64
CA SER A 823 -25.93 -1.25 35.48
C SER A 823 -24.42 -1.21 35.21
N ARG A 824 -24.00 -1.26 33.93
CA ARG A 824 -22.57 -1.23 33.57
C ARG A 824 -21.88 0.09 33.88
N ASN A 825 -22.61 1.20 33.84
CA ASN A 825 -22.05 2.54 33.99
C ASN A 825 -22.41 3.21 35.32
N LEU A 826 -22.94 2.45 36.28
CA LEU A 826 -23.53 2.99 37.51
C LEU A 826 -22.59 3.94 38.26
N GLY A 827 -21.32 3.56 38.42
CA GLY A 827 -20.32 4.40 39.09
C GLY A 827 -20.02 5.71 38.34
N SER A 828 -19.95 5.67 37.00
CA SER A 828 -19.78 6.88 36.19
C SER A 828 -21.02 7.76 36.22
N LEU A 829 -22.21 7.18 36.10
CA LEU A 829 -23.48 7.89 36.18
C LEU A 829 -23.67 8.56 37.53
N GLN A 830 -23.37 7.87 38.64
CA GLN A 830 -23.40 8.44 40.00
C GLN A 830 -22.43 9.62 40.14
N ASN A 831 -21.22 9.50 39.61
CA ASN A 831 -20.24 10.58 39.66
C ASN A 831 -20.67 11.80 38.81
N GLU A 832 -21.26 11.58 37.63
CA GLU A 832 -21.77 12.63 36.75
C GLU A 832 -23.02 13.32 37.33
N LEU A 833 -23.89 12.58 38.04
CA LEU A 833 -25.03 13.17 38.77
C LEU A 833 -24.57 14.19 39.81
N THR A 834 -23.45 13.96 40.48
CA THR A 834 -22.93 14.85 41.53
C THR A 834 -22.09 16.00 40.98
N LYS A 835 -21.40 15.81 39.85
CA LYS A 835 -20.44 16.79 39.30
C LYS A 835 -20.94 17.56 38.08
N GLY A 836 -22.08 17.18 37.52
CA GLY A 836 -22.56 17.66 36.24
C GLY A 836 -21.99 16.83 35.08
N GLY A 837 -22.88 16.47 34.13
CA GLY A 837 -22.52 15.79 32.89
C GLY A 837 -22.30 16.76 31.73
N ASN A 838 -22.07 16.21 30.54
CA ASN A 838 -22.10 16.95 29.28
C ASN A 838 -22.63 16.06 28.14
N PRO A 839 -22.89 16.59 26.94
CA PRO A 839 -23.41 15.79 25.81
C PRO A 839 -22.56 14.58 25.39
N HIS A 840 -21.30 14.51 25.82
CA HIS A 840 -20.37 13.42 25.56
C HIS A 840 -20.12 12.52 26.79
N SER A 841 -20.85 12.73 27.89
CA SER A 841 -20.73 11.96 29.13
C SER A 841 -21.70 10.76 29.13
N ARG A 842 -21.63 9.88 30.15
CA ARG A 842 -22.52 8.71 30.25
C ARG A 842 -23.99 9.09 30.38
N LEU A 843 -24.32 10.22 31.02
CA LEU A 843 -25.67 10.79 31.00
C LEU A 843 -26.12 11.18 29.58
N GLY A 844 -25.23 11.75 28.76
CA GLY A 844 -25.52 12.05 27.36
C GLY A 844 -25.73 10.79 26.52
N GLU A 845 -24.93 9.75 26.73
CA GLU A 845 -25.13 8.44 26.08
C GLU A 845 -26.46 7.79 26.49
N LEU A 846 -26.84 7.89 27.78
CA LEU A 846 -28.11 7.36 28.31
C LEU A 846 -29.32 8.12 27.76
N ALA A 847 -29.29 9.45 27.74
CA ALA A 847 -30.31 10.27 27.08
C ALA A 847 -30.43 9.90 25.60
N GLY A 848 -29.29 9.64 24.94
CA GLY A 848 -29.23 9.10 23.59
C GLY A 848 -29.99 7.77 23.42
N LEU A 849 -29.94 6.85 24.40
CA LEU A 849 -30.72 5.61 24.38
C LEU A 849 -32.23 5.88 24.47
N TYR A 850 -32.67 6.76 25.36
CA TYR A 850 -34.08 7.15 25.45
C TYR A 850 -34.59 7.80 24.16
N ARG A 851 -33.78 8.68 23.54
CA ARG A 851 -34.12 9.29 22.25
C ARG A 851 -34.39 8.24 21.17
N LYS A 852 -33.65 7.13 21.21
CA LYS A 852 -33.81 5.99 20.28
C LYS A 852 -35.06 5.14 20.57
N ALA A 853 -35.72 5.35 21.69
CA ALA A 853 -37.04 4.81 22.01
C ALA A 853 -38.17 5.84 21.75
N GLY A 854 -37.85 6.97 21.11
CA GLY A 854 -38.77 8.09 20.90
C GLY A 854 -39.04 8.91 22.15
N VAL A 855 -38.16 8.87 23.15
CA VAL A 855 -38.28 9.63 24.41
C VAL A 855 -37.24 10.75 24.42
N SER A 856 -37.66 11.99 24.21
CA SER A 856 -36.78 13.18 24.18
C SER A 856 -36.77 13.97 25.50
N ASP A 857 -37.53 13.53 26.51
CA ASP A 857 -37.69 14.23 27.79
C ASP A 857 -36.37 14.41 28.57
N TYR A 858 -35.33 13.67 28.19
CA TYR A 858 -34.01 13.69 28.82
C TYR A 858 -32.94 14.37 27.95
N ASP A 859 -33.33 15.06 26.87
CA ASP A 859 -32.39 15.73 26.00
C ASP A 859 -31.70 16.93 26.69
N TRP A 860 -30.48 17.24 26.22
CA TRP A 860 -29.77 18.42 26.69
C TRP A 860 -30.46 19.68 26.19
N HIS A 861 -30.85 20.55 27.11
CA HIS A 861 -31.41 21.85 26.81
C HIS A 861 -30.39 22.95 27.13
N ASN A 862 -30.27 23.93 26.23
CA ASN A 862 -29.47 25.12 26.50
C ASN A 862 -30.07 25.90 27.68
N PHE A 863 -29.22 26.29 28.63
CA PHE A 863 -29.61 27.24 29.67
C PHE A 863 -29.25 28.66 29.23
N GLY A 864 -30.26 29.51 29.08
CA GLY A 864 -30.10 30.89 28.58
C GLY A 864 -30.39 31.06 27.09
N PRO A 865 -30.21 32.27 26.54
CA PRO A 865 -30.43 32.56 25.13
C PRO A 865 -29.41 31.84 24.23
N GLU A 866 -29.65 31.78 22.93
CA GLU A 866 -28.72 31.16 21.98
C GLU A 866 -27.31 31.79 22.05
N ARG A 867 -26.26 31.01 21.79
CA ARG A 867 -24.87 31.45 21.98
C ARG A 867 -24.54 32.75 21.23
N ASN A 868 -25.12 32.94 20.05
CA ASN A 868 -24.99 34.14 19.21
C ASN A 868 -25.77 35.36 19.72
N GLU A 869 -26.64 35.17 20.71
CA GLU A 869 -27.43 36.21 21.37
C GLU A 869 -26.90 36.52 22.79
N MET A 870 -26.00 35.69 23.31
CA MET A 870 -25.35 35.89 24.61
C MET A 870 -24.34 37.04 24.57
N LYS A 871 -24.47 37.98 25.52
CA LYS A 871 -23.48 39.03 25.77
C LYS A 871 -22.45 38.56 26.80
N TRP A 872 -21.17 38.60 26.43
CA TRP A 872 -20.03 38.19 27.24
C TRP A 872 -19.23 39.39 27.70
N TYR A 873 -18.79 39.36 28.96
CA TYR A 873 -17.70 40.22 29.41
C TYR A 873 -16.38 39.60 28.95
N TYR A 874 -15.49 40.38 28.33
CA TYR A 874 -14.18 39.92 27.86
C TYR A 874 -13.06 40.92 28.14
N HIS A 875 -11.86 40.38 28.29
CA HIS A 875 -10.60 41.12 28.40
C HIS A 875 -9.54 40.44 27.52
N ASN A 876 -8.90 41.21 26.63
CA ASN A 876 -7.89 40.71 25.71
C ASN A 876 -6.51 41.27 26.09
N PHE A 877 -5.49 40.42 26.14
CA PHE A 877 -4.11 40.82 26.35
C PHE A 877 -3.17 39.90 25.59
N ASP A 878 -2.00 40.42 25.20
CA ASP A 878 -0.93 39.64 24.61
C ASP A 878 0.08 39.23 25.69
N PRO A 879 0.29 37.93 25.94
CA PRO A 879 1.28 37.49 26.91
C PRO A 879 2.70 37.75 26.41
N ALA A 880 3.57 38.26 27.29
CA ALA A 880 4.95 38.59 26.96
C ALA A 880 5.82 37.32 26.75
N GLU A 881 5.44 36.19 27.34
CA GLU A 881 6.20 34.95 27.30
C GLU A 881 6.11 34.26 25.91
N LYS A 882 7.27 34.02 25.28
CA LYS A 882 7.40 33.30 24.00
C LYS A 882 8.04 31.91 24.23
N LYS A 883 7.55 30.86 23.54
CA LYS A 883 8.13 29.51 23.56
C LYS A 883 8.51 29.07 22.14
N PRO A 884 9.73 28.56 21.89
CA PRO A 884 10.11 27.97 20.61
C PRO A 884 9.29 26.72 20.28
N TRP A 885 8.91 26.54 19.02
CA TRP A 885 8.19 25.35 18.58
C TRP A 885 9.14 24.14 18.50
N THR A 886 8.74 23.01 19.08
CA THR A 886 9.48 21.75 19.02
C THR A 886 8.55 20.62 18.55
N PRO A 887 8.87 19.86 17.49
CA PRO A 887 8.07 18.71 17.08
C PRO A 887 7.94 17.69 18.21
N GLY A 888 6.72 17.28 18.57
CA GLY A 888 6.46 16.33 19.65
C GLY A 888 6.68 16.84 21.08
N GLY A 889 7.12 18.10 21.24
CA GLY A 889 7.32 18.72 22.55
C GLY A 889 6.05 19.33 23.14
N ASP A 890 6.04 19.50 24.46
CA ASP A 890 4.97 20.18 25.19
C ASP A 890 4.79 21.63 24.70
N ARG A 891 3.54 22.00 24.41
CA ARG A 891 3.17 23.34 23.90
C ARG A 891 2.66 24.29 24.99
N THR A 892 2.55 23.83 26.23
CA THR A 892 2.09 24.67 27.35
C THR A 892 3.19 25.63 27.83
N ARG A 893 2.78 26.80 28.33
CA ARG A 893 3.65 27.77 29.00
C ARG A 893 2.88 28.47 30.11
N LYS A 894 3.57 28.83 31.20
CA LYS A 894 2.99 29.64 32.27
C LYS A 894 2.86 31.08 31.76
N LEU A 895 1.68 31.68 31.95
CA LEU A 895 1.38 33.05 31.55
C LEU A 895 1.30 33.95 32.78
N THR A 896 1.81 35.17 32.66
CA THR A 896 1.58 36.24 33.64
C THR A 896 0.29 36.98 33.27
N PHE A 897 -0.69 36.97 34.17
CA PHE A 897 -1.94 37.71 33.96
C PHE A 897 -1.75 39.21 34.23
N PRO A 898 -2.49 40.09 33.54
CA PRO A 898 -2.58 41.52 33.87
C PRO A 898 -3.07 41.76 35.31
N ASN A 899 -2.64 42.89 35.90
CA ASN A 899 -3.15 43.33 37.20
C ASN A 899 -4.67 43.49 37.18
N GLY A 900 -5.35 43.01 38.23
CA GLY A 900 -6.81 43.03 38.34
C GLY A 900 -7.50 41.75 37.84
N MET A 901 -6.75 40.79 37.28
CA MET A 901 -7.27 39.47 36.90
C MET A 901 -7.03 38.40 37.98
N GLU A 902 -6.49 38.70 39.15
CA GLU A 902 -6.07 37.69 40.14
C GLU A 902 -7.23 36.86 40.70
N LYS A 903 -8.46 37.38 40.63
CA LYS A 903 -9.68 36.74 41.12
C LYS A 903 -10.74 36.54 40.04
N TRP A 904 -10.39 36.57 38.75
CA TRP A 904 -11.36 36.58 37.64
C TRP A 904 -12.30 35.35 37.62
N THR A 905 -11.90 34.23 38.22
CA THR A 905 -12.70 33.01 38.35
C THR A 905 -13.52 32.93 39.65
N SER A 906 -13.47 33.96 40.51
CA SER A 906 -14.21 34.01 41.78
C SER A 906 -15.67 34.42 41.55
N SER A 907 -16.59 33.92 42.36
CA SER A 907 -18.01 34.34 42.36
C SER A 907 -18.19 35.84 42.63
N ASP A 908 -17.25 36.44 43.35
CA ASP A 908 -17.32 37.83 43.80
C ASP A 908 -16.64 38.80 42.82
N PHE A 909 -16.16 38.30 41.68
CA PHE A 909 -15.50 39.12 40.67
C PHE A 909 -16.53 39.95 39.89
N ASP A 910 -16.33 41.28 39.88
CA ASP A 910 -17.14 42.21 39.11
C ASP A 910 -16.39 42.58 37.82
N PRO A 911 -16.73 41.98 36.66
CA PRO A 911 -16.02 42.24 35.41
C PRO A 911 -16.17 43.69 34.95
N THR A 912 -17.26 44.36 35.32
CA THR A 912 -17.48 45.77 34.96
C THR A 912 -16.52 46.67 35.72
N LYS A 913 -16.35 46.44 37.04
CA LYS A 913 -15.36 47.17 37.85
C LYS A 913 -13.92 46.86 37.43
N ALA A 914 -13.65 45.66 36.95
CA ALA A 914 -12.36 45.27 36.41
C ALA A 914 -12.09 45.82 34.98
N GLY A 915 -13.02 46.60 34.42
CA GLY A 915 -12.87 47.24 33.11
C GLY A 915 -13.00 46.28 31.93
N TRP A 916 -13.65 45.13 32.10
CA TRP A 916 -13.93 44.21 30.99
C TRP A 916 -14.97 44.81 30.05
N LYS A 917 -14.82 44.52 28.76
CA LYS A 917 -15.74 44.98 27.72
C LYS A 917 -16.89 44.00 27.58
N ILE A 918 -18.07 44.47 27.18
CA ILE A 918 -19.19 43.61 26.82
C ILE A 918 -19.21 43.45 25.30
N GLY A 919 -19.34 42.22 24.81
CA GLY A 919 -19.46 41.91 23.38
C GLY A 919 -20.32 40.69 23.15
N GLN A 920 -20.66 40.40 21.89
CA GLN A 920 -21.26 39.12 21.54
C GLN A 920 -20.24 37.99 21.71
N ALA A 921 -20.71 36.76 21.89
CA ALA A 921 -19.85 35.59 21.93
C ALA A 921 -18.95 35.51 20.66
N PRO A 922 -17.64 35.25 20.79
CA PRO A 922 -16.75 35.05 19.66
C PRO A 922 -17.00 33.74 18.90
#